data_AF-A0A9X4KG34-F1
#
_entry.id   AF-A0A9X4KG34-F1
#
_cell.length_a   1.000
_cell.length_b   1.000
_cell.length_c   1.000
_cell.angle_alpha   90.00
_cell.angle_beta   90.00
_cell.angle_gamma   90.00
#
_symmetry.space_group_name_H-M   'P 1'
#
loop_
_entity.id
_entity.type
_entity.pdbx_description
1 polymer ?
#
loop_
_entity_poly.entity_id
_entity_poly.type
_entity_poly.pdbx_seq_one_letter_code
_entity_poly.pdbx_strand_id
1 'polypeptide(L)'
;MKRTRSWAYVLIAALVCSLMLGNVGPLGAAPAYAAEPSNANLDFESGSLDGWTTSGAAAAQTTDKHGGSYSAKLTAAGSTMTRTIAGIEQGSYTLSAWVKGATSGNSAYITATETGGPDARSLVDVYISPTEWRQISIRNVLVYNGQVKLTIASGNGNNLAVDDIQLTLDSSDENPLSNWNFEAGDLSGWTVDKGTVAAGTSADTGTTAAVLSADAQLSQTVSVKPNTTYIATVRAKVDRQDAWETIYQKNYLGNTGQLVNVTSYGDRVNLGVKTADGTVLRQAPSGTAGYSLLTLRFKTGPNDAQVTLYANTIKNADYVKSVTTYTSDGANGSRDQWQGNGTDKAYVDNFDLFAIDNTTVKGADVSFLPIIEDNGGKYFANGVQQDCLTILANHGVNAILGMLFVRAGNPVYDQSPVKQMQYTDYTDEDGNPFPYTMQAGYFDKTHALALAQRAKALDIGYMPSFHFSDAWMSAGKAFTPYDWMYKDASGKLVDQSLDEMTTTMYNYVYDFIKGLVEQGTVPMGAKIGNEQDGGIAWPNGKGYSSAGYKALINSAYDAVHDAAPGVSAFIHTNNGYTPSNSNTQFGTFRTNGVKFDGQAYSLYGGHTSDAIPWMLTNNIEKFPDKDYLDVETGYAFTKYNPDWADESGSMGQSSYYAIANPNGQYNWLLDYMQAMREVANPYDRMRGFFYWETDWIVVEGAGASTRGPNTVDRRTMFNNGDPSIKEMGSLANGKMGDMMDSMYAYLWRGHAKNKPATMLSPLQGFGTYAVTKTAPTGISLNKTSLTLAAGNTERLLPAIAPDSNASAEKLVFDSTLAWTSSDPSVATVNEAGYVTAKSAGTAVITAKTIVGGLTATSAVTVEAASKVGAGNLTLTVGGAAPRKRDQRQSMGQARTEGPPAGRRDRPAYRFQVQRSVSSFVPGRILAVLRTGHILPAIECHAKREAERQARRHDDRQRGCRGRHGDRFVHAERDEGTRLRRDAGQDERDGQSRAHAAAEGDRGSG
;
A
#
# COMPACT_ATOMS: atom_id res chain seq x y z
N MET A 1 6.75 -68.67 20.92
CA MET A 1 7.89 -69.64 20.97
C MET A 1 8.97 -69.19 19.98
N LYS A 2 10.16 -69.82 19.96
CA LYS A 2 11.29 -69.44 19.08
C LYS A 2 11.32 -70.23 17.76
N ARG A 3 12.16 -69.74 16.83
CA ARG A 3 12.64 -70.31 15.55
C ARG A 3 11.74 -70.05 14.33
N THR A 4 12.10 -69.36 13.23
CA THR A 4 13.35 -69.03 12.46
C THR A 4 13.68 -69.96 11.29
N ARG A 5 13.65 -69.44 10.05
CA ARG A 5 14.83 -69.24 9.17
C ARG A 5 14.48 -68.45 7.89
N SER A 6 15.51 -67.79 7.33
CA SER A 6 15.74 -67.21 5.98
C SER A 6 14.54 -66.76 5.12
N TRP A 7 14.34 -65.48 4.76
CA TRP A 7 15.20 -64.57 3.94
C TRP A 7 15.25 -64.95 2.44
N ALA A 8 15.04 -64.05 1.45
CA ALA A 8 14.72 -62.61 1.48
C ALA A 8 13.93 -62.15 0.22
N TYR A 9 13.52 -60.87 0.18
CA TYR A 9 12.63 -60.26 -0.81
C TYR A 9 13.29 -59.86 -2.14
N VAL A 10 12.54 -59.91 -3.24
CA VAL A 10 12.67 -58.99 -4.39
C VAL A 10 11.27 -58.57 -4.83
N LEU A 11 11.00 -57.27 -4.88
CA LEU A 11 9.75 -56.71 -5.39
C LEU A 11 10.01 -55.29 -5.91
N ILE A 12 10.41 -55.17 -7.19
CA ILE A 12 10.45 -53.94 -7.99
C ILE A 12 10.25 -54.37 -9.45
N ALA A 13 9.23 -53.80 -10.10
CA ALA A 13 8.93 -54.01 -11.52
C ALA A 13 8.29 -52.73 -12.10
N ALA A 14 8.95 -51.59 -11.88
CA ALA A 14 8.48 -50.26 -12.24
C ALA A 14 9.65 -49.31 -12.55
N LEU A 15 10.59 -49.77 -13.38
CA LEU A 15 11.68 -48.96 -13.95
C LEU A 15 11.96 -49.43 -15.38
N VAL A 16 12.62 -48.60 -16.20
CA VAL A 16 12.87 -48.78 -17.65
C VAL A 16 11.68 -48.48 -18.56
N CYS A 17 11.24 -47.22 -18.58
CA CYS A 17 10.83 -46.54 -19.82
C CYS A 17 11.03 -45.00 -19.78
N SER A 18 11.96 -44.52 -18.94
CA SER A 18 12.13 -43.08 -18.63
C SER A 18 13.58 -42.62 -18.78
N LEU A 19 14.22 -42.95 -19.92
CA LEU A 19 15.60 -42.56 -20.25
C LEU A 19 15.72 -41.99 -21.68
N MET A 20 14.75 -41.16 -22.07
CA MET A 20 14.81 -40.25 -23.23
C MET A 20 14.21 -38.87 -22.89
N LEU A 21 14.36 -38.43 -21.64
CA LEU A 21 14.28 -37.01 -21.30
C LEU A 21 15.72 -36.48 -21.27
N GLY A 22 16.07 -35.65 -22.26
CA GLY A 22 17.37 -34.99 -22.29
C GLY A 22 17.51 -34.00 -21.13
N ASN A 23 18.74 -33.78 -20.65
CA ASN A 23 19.02 -32.77 -19.65
C ASN A 23 18.81 -31.36 -20.22
N VAL A 24 17.57 -30.88 -20.18
CA VAL A 24 17.31 -29.46 -19.90
C VAL A 24 17.71 -29.21 -18.45
N GLY A 25 19.01 -29.01 -18.25
CA GLY A 25 19.49 -28.25 -17.09
C GLY A 25 18.93 -26.82 -17.14
N PRO A 26 19.23 -25.97 -16.14
CA PRO A 26 18.88 -24.56 -16.26
C PRO A 26 19.48 -24.02 -17.56
N LEU A 27 18.61 -23.56 -18.46
CA LEU A 27 19.01 -22.70 -19.56
C LEU A 27 19.57 -21.44 -18.89
N GLY A 28 20.89 -21.40 -18.74
CA GLY A 28 21.60 -20.20 -18.38
C GLY A 28 21.35 -19.21 -19.50
N ALA A 29 20.36 -18.33 -19.31
CA ALA A 29 20.14 -17.20 -20.17
C ALA A 29 21.42 -16.36 -20.12
N ALA A 30 22.27 -16.53 -21.14
CA ALA A 30 23.11 -15.44 -21.59
C ALA A 30 22.18 -14.23 -21.73
N PRO A 31 22.56 -13.04 -21.22
CA PRO A 31 21.65 -11.90 -21.25
C PRO A 31 21.21 -11.69 -22.70
N ALA A 32 19.90 -11.80 -22.91
CA ALA A 32 19.26 -11.33 -24.11
C ALA A 32 19.38 -9.80 -24.08
N TYR A 33 20.56 -9.31 -24.47
CA TYR A 33 20.61 -8.08 -25.24
C TYR A 33 19.56 -8.25 -26.33
N ALA A 34 18.47 -7.48 -26.22
CA ALA A 34 17.58 -7.30 -27.34
C ALA A 34 18.48 -6.89 -28.50
N ALA A 35 18.58 -7.74 -29.53
CA ALA A 35 19.36 -7.42 -30.70
C ALA A 35 18.63 -6.26 -31.36
N GLU A 36 19.14 -5.05 -31.12
CA GLU A 36 18.63 -3.79 -31.67
C GLU A 36 18.18 -4.02 -33.12
N PRO A 37 16.95 -3.64 -33.51
CA PRO A 37 16.59 -3.63 -34.92
C PRO A 37 17.58 -2.69 -35.61
N SER A 38 18.54 -3.27 -36.35
CA SER A 38 19.95 -2.81 -36.45
C SER A 38 20.18 -1.44 -37.12
N ASN A 39 19.10 -0.74 -37.43
CA ASN A 39 19.02 0.50 -38.17
C ASN A 39 18.30 1.59 -37.31
N ALA A 40 18.40 1.47 -35.99
CA ALA A 40 17.75 2.36 -35.03
C ALA A 40 18.42 3.76 -34.92
N ASN A 41 19.64 3.92 -35.43
CA ASN A 41 20.38 5.19 -35.49
C ASN A 41 20.39 5.95 -34.15
N LEU A 42 20.60 5.19 -33.06
CA LEU A 42 20.59 5.68 -31.67
C LEU A 42 21.98 6.19 -31.22
N ASP A 43 23.01 5.76 -31.94
CA ASP A 43 24.41 6.16 -31.93
C ASP A 43 24.73 7.29 -32.94
N PHE A 44 23.77 7.63 -33.82
CA PHE A 44 23.90 8.65 -34.87
C PHE A 44 25.01 8.39 -35.93
N GLU A 45 25.63 7.21 -35.93
CA GLU A 45 26.79 6.87 -36.78
C GLU A 45 26.47 6.75 -38.29
N SER A 46 25.20 6.84 -38.67
CA SER A 46 24.79 7.06 -40.07
C SER A 46 25.29 8.41 -40.64
N GLY A 47 25.67 9.35 -39.77
CA GLY A 47 26.02 10.72 -40.14
C GLY A 47 24.83 11.65 -40.36
N SER A 48 23.62 11.18 -40.07
CA SER A 48 22.36 11.89 -40.23
C SER A 48 21.43 11.64 -39.04
N LEU A 49 20.29 12.31 -39.01
CA LEU A 49 19.19 12.01 -38.09
C LEU A 49 18.16 11.07 -38.75
N ASP A 50 18.58 10.18 -39.66
CA ASP A 50 17.65 9.32 -40.39
C ASP A 50 16.85 8.40 -39.46
N GLY A 51 15.53 8.35 -39.69
CA GLY A 51 14.55 7.68 -38.84
C GLY A 51 14.19 8.41 -37.54
N TRP A 52 14.76 9.59 -37.27
CA TRP A 52 14.26 10.52 -36.25
C TRP A 52 13.39 11.59 -36.90
N THR A 53 12.23 11.87 -36.30
CA THR A 53 11.42 13.06 -36.62
C THR A 53 11.92 14.23 -35.78
N THR A 54 12.25 15.35 -36.40
CA THR A 54 12.75 16.54 -35.70
C THR A 54 11.76 17.71 -35.75
N SER A 55 11.84 18.58 -34.74
CA SER A 55 11.21 19.90 -34.73
C SER A 55 12.18 20.93 -34.19
N GLY A 56 12.07 22.18 -34.63
CA GLY A 56 13.05 23.23 -34.35
C GLY A 56 14.41 22.96 -35.01
N ALA A 57 15.48 23.43 -34.38
CA ALA A 57 16.85 23.22 -34.85
C ALA A 57 17.49 22.01 -34.15
N ALA A 58 17.64 20.91 -34.89
CA ALA A 58 18.35 19.71 -34.49
C ALA A 58 19.12 19.11 -35.69
N ALA A 59 20.36 18.69 -35.49
CA ALA A 59 21.21 18.12 -36.54
C ALA A 59 22.24 17.11 -36.00
N ALA A 60 22.74 16.23 -36.86
CA ALA A 60 23.95 15.45 -36.58
C ALA A 60 25.22 16.33 -36.72
N GLN A 61 26.25 16.06 -35.93
CA GLN A 61 27.52 16.79 -35.90
C GLN A 61 28.71 15.85 -35.70
N THR A 62 29.90 16.23 -36.16
CA THR A 62 31.14 15.42 -36.02
C THR A 62 32.15 15.95 -35.00
N THR A 63 32.01 17.22 -34.59
CA THR A 63 33.04 17.98 -33.85
C THR A 63 33.02 17.78 -32.34
N ASP A 64 31.87 17.40 -31.78
CA ASP A 64 31.68 17.13 -30.36
C ASP A 64 30.79 15.90 -30.23
N LYS A 65 31.26 14.88 -29.51
CA LYS A 65 30.63 13.56 -29.38
C LYS A 65 31.29 12.78 -28.24
N HIS A 66 30.58 11.79 -27.73
CA HIS A 66 31.08 10.79 -26.80
C HIS A 66 31.59 9.56 -27.59
N GLY A 67 30.75 9.03 -28.48
CA GLY A 67 31.01 7.84 -29.27
C GLY A 67 31.71 8.12 -30.61
N GLY A 68 31.76 7.06 -31.44
CA GLY A 68 32.27 6.96 -32.81
C GLY A 68 32.74 8.22 -33.54
N SER A 69 31.95 8.67 -34.49
CA SER A 69 32.24 9.65 -35.55
C SER A 69 31.33 10.87 -35.48
N TYR A 70 30.09 10.68 -35.01
CA TYR A 70 29.00 11.65 -34.93
C TYR A 70 28.39 11.76 -33.53
N SER A 71 27.50 12.73 -33.34
CA SER A 71 26.47 12.79 -32.30
C SER A 71 25.31 13.67 -32.78
N ALA A 72 24.19 13.72 -32.06
CA ALA A 72 23.09 14.63 -32.37
C ALA A 72 23.10 15.88 -31.47
N LYS A 73 22.68 17.03 -32.00
CA LYS A 73 22.64 18.29 -31.27
C LYS A 73 21.42 19.15 -31.59
N LEU A 74 20.73 19.57 -30.52
CA LEU A 74 19.65 20.54 -30.51
C LEU A 74 20.25 21.93 -30.20
N THR A 75 20.04 22.88 -31.11
CA THR A 75 20.71 24.20 -31.10
C THR A 75 19.77 25.40 -30.88
N ALA A 76 18.49 25.14 -30.57
CA ALA A 76 17.49 26.16 -30.26
C ALA A 76 16.56 25.68 -29.13
N ALA A 77 15.89 26.64 -28.49
CA ALA A 77 14.79 26.36 -27.57
C ALA A 77 13.58 25.80 -28.33
N GLY A 78 12.84 24.89 -27.69
CA GLY A 78 11.69 24.19 -28.28
C GLY A 78 12.07 23.12 -29.31
N SER A 79 13.36 22.88 -29.57
CA SER A 79 13.79 21.78 -30.44
C SER A 79 13.46 20.42 -29.82
N THR A 80 13.08 19.47 -30.66
CA THR A 80 12.86 18.07 -30.28
C THR A 80 13.38 17.11 -31.34
N MET A 81 13.74 15.89 -30.89
CA MET A 81 13.97 14.73 -31.76
C MET A 81 13.16 13.56 -31.20
N THR A 82 12.41 12.87 -32.06
CA THR A 82 11.47 11.82 -31.68
C THR A 82 11.65 10.59 -32.56
N ARG A 83 11.68 9.40 -31.97
CA ARG A 83 11.72 8.11 -32.68
C ARG A 83 10.88 7.07 -31.96
N THR A 84 10.08 6.32 -32.71
CA THR A 84 9.38 5.14 -32.22
C THR A 84 10.18 3.88 -32.56
N ILE A 85 10.32 3.00 -31.57
CA ILE A 85 10.91 1.66 -31.69
C ILE A 85 9.77 0.68 -31.38
N ALA A 86 9.47 -0.25 -32.28
CA ALA A 86 8.34 -1.17 -32.17
C ALA A 86 8.73 -2.58 -32.58
N GLY A 87 7.94 -3.57 -32.15
CA GLY A 87 8.30 -4.99 -32.26
C GLY A 87 9.33 -5.41 -31.20
N ILE A 88 9.38 -4.70 -30.08
CA ILE A 88 10.18 -5.06 -28.90
C ILE A 88 9.35 -5.92 -27.94
N GLU A 89 10.03 -6.53 -26.97
CA GLU A 89 9.41 -7.42 -25.98
C GLU A 89 8.59 -6.63 -24.95
N GLN A 90 7.58 -7.28 -24.35
CA GLN A 90 6.91 -6.74 -23.16
C GLN A 90 7.82 -6.97 -21.94
N GLY A 91 7.94 -5.98 -21.07
CA GLY A 91 8.91 -6.03 -19.99
C GLY A 91 9.24 -4.71 -19.32
N SER A 92 10.33 -4.75 -18.56
CA SER A 92 10.95 -3.57 -17.93
C SER A 92 12.27 -3.26 -18.61
N TYR A 93 12.43 -2.01 -19.04
CA TYR A 93 13.61 -1.50 -19.71
C TYR A 93 14.33 -0.40 -18.89
N THR A 94 15.59 -0.18 -19.23
CA THR A 94 16.37 1.00 -18.87
C THR A 94 16.80 1.69 -20.16
N LEU A 95 16.28 2.89 -20.37
CA LEU A 95 16.78 3.80 -21.40
C LEU A 95 18.00 4.52 -20.84
N SER A 96 19.11 4.53 -21.57
CA SER A 96 20.25 5.40 -21.26
C SER A 96 20.69 6.20 -22.47
N ALA A 97 21.37 7.32 -22.23
CA ALA A 97 21.93 8.20 -23.25
C ALA A 97 23.11 8.96 -22.67
N TRP A 98 24.10 9.30 -23.49
CA TRP A 98 25.12 10.28 -23.13
C TRP A 98 24.62 11.68 -23.50
N VAL A 99 24.78 12.64 -22.58
CA VAL A 99 24.36 14.03 -22.79
C VAL A 99 25.48 15.01 -22.43
N LYS A 100 25.50 16.15 -23.14
CA LYS A 100 26.41 17.28 -22.91
C LYS A 100 25.72 18.58 -23.32
N GLY A 101 25.95 19.67 -22.60
CA GLY A 101 25.23 20.91 -22.87
C GLY A 101 25.18 21.92 -21.73
N ALA A 102 24.34 22.94 -21.91
CA ALA A 102 24.03 23.93 -20.89
C ALA A 102 22.67 23.65 -20.25
N THR A 103 22.46 24.16 -19.03
CA THR A 103 21.18 24.07 -18.34
C THR A 103 20.09 24.90 -19.05
N SER A 104 18.85 24.46 -18.86
CA SER A 104 17.62 24.96 -19.50
C SER A 104 16.60 25.53 -18.49
N GLY A 105 16.92 25.52 -17.20
CA GLY A 105 15.98 25.81 -16.12
C GLY A 105 15.03 24.64 -15.85
N ASN A 106 15.59 23.43 -15.78
CA ASN A 106 14.88 22.15 -15.56
C ASN A 106 13.79 21.86 -16.61
N SER A 107 13.95 22.36 -17.85
CA SER A 107 12.94 22.25 -18.91
C SER A 107 13.33 21.32 -20.06
N ALA A 108 14.60 20.94 -20.16
CA ALA A 108 15.14 19.93 -21.08
C ALA A 108 15.03 18.53 -20.48
N TYR A 109 14.71 17.53 -21.32
CA TYR A 109 14.41 16.17 -20.87
C TYR A 109 14.67 15.11 -21.93
N ILE A 110 14.79 13.87 -21.46
CA ILE A 110 14.56 12.66 -22.25
C ILE A 110 13.30 11.98 -21.70
N THR A 111 12.51 11.39 -22.60
CA THR A 111 11.23 10.73 -22.30
C THR A 111 11.09 9.45 -23.11
N ALA A 112 10.48 8.45 -22.49
CA ALA A 112 10.00 7.22 -23.11
C ALA A 112 8.47 7.18 -22.94
N THR A 113 7.75 7.18 -24.06
CA THR A 113 6.29 7.40 -24.13
C THR A 113 5.62 6.34 -25.02
N GLU A 114 4.28 6.31 -25.09
CA GLU A 114 3.51 5.39 -25.94
C GLU A 114 3.78 3.89 -25.69
N THR A 115 4.23 3.52 -24.49
CA THR A 115 4.59 2.14 -24.08
C THR A 115 3.41 1.30 -23.58
N GLY A 116 2.18 1.85 -23.68
CA GLY A 116 0.97 1.27 -23.12
C GLY A 116 0.75 1.54 -21.62
N GLY A 117 1.76 2.06 -20.92
CA GLY A 117 1.67 2.61 -19.55
C GLY A 117 1.95 4.12 -19.51
N PRO A 118 2.07 4.72 -18.30
CA PRO A 118 2.41 6.15 -18.16
C PRO A 118 3.85 6.45 -18.57
N ASP A 119 4.07 7.69 -19.05
CA ASP A 119 5.36 8.15 -19.57
C ASP A 119 6.49 8.04 -18.54
N ALA A 120 7.66 7.58 -18.97
CA ALA A 120 8.86 7.54 -18.16
C ALA A 120 9.77 8.72 -18.54
N ARG A 121 10.22 9.53 -17.58
CA ARG A 121 10.84 10.84 -17.83
C ARG A 121 12.04 11.11 -16.93
N SER A 122 13.10 11.68 -17.52
CA SER A 122 14.24 12.25 -16.80
C SER A 122 14.53 13.66 -17.30
N LEU A 123 14.69 14.60 -16.36
CA LEU A 123 15.22 15.93 -16.62
C LEU A 123 16.74 15.84 -16.80
N VAL A 124 17.32 16.59 -17.75
CA VAL A 124 18.78 16.50 -18.02
C VAL A 124 19.61 17.51 -17.22
N ASP A 125 19.02 18.65 -16.83
CA ASP A 125 19.71 19.80 -16.22
C ASP A 125 20.54 19.45 -14.96
N VAL A 126 20.04 18.55 -14.12
CA VAL A 126 20.69 18.12 -12.87
C VAL A 126 21.91 17.22 -13.11
N TYR A 127 22.09 16.71 -14.33
CA TYR A 127 23.18 15.81 -14.70
C TYR A 127 24.17 16.43 -15.69
N ILE A 128 23.68 17.29 -16.60
CA ILE A 128 24.39 17.79 -17.77
C ILE A 128 25.64 18.61 -17.42
N SER A 129 26.63 18.61 -18.31
CA SER A 129 27.87 19.39 -18.19
C SER A 129 28.18 20.10 -19.51
N PRO A 130 28.69 21.35 -19.49
CA PRO A 130 29.04 22.08 -20.71
C PRO A 130 30.34 21.56 -21.34
N THR A 131 31.20 20.89 -20.55
CA THR A 131 32.52 20.42 -20.97
C THR A 131 32.60 18.90 -21.10
N GLU A 132 31.83 18.16 -20.30
CA GLU A 132 31.90 16.69 -20.21
C GLU A 132 30.65 16.05 -20.82
N TRP A 133 30.85 14.93 -21.51
CA TRP A 133 29.77 13.99 -21.80
C TRP A 133 29.48 13.15 -20.54
N ARG A 134 28.20 12.95 -20.21
CA ARG A 134 27.76 12.20 -19.04
C ARG A 134 26.60 11.28 -19.38
N GLN A 135 26.67 10.02 -18.97
CA GLN A 135 25.58 9.07 -19.18
C GLN A 135 24.47 9.33 -18.17
N ILE A 136 23.22 9.41 -18.65
CA ILE A 136 22.02 9.49 -17.83
C ILE A 136 21.11 8.29 -18.13
N SER A 137 20.16 7.99 -17.24
CA SER A 137 19.22 6.89 -17.46
C SER A 137 17.82 7.16 -16.92
N ILE A 138 16.82 6.64 -17.64
CA ILE A 138 15.45 6.40 -17.16
C ILE A 138 15.35 4.89 -16.90
N ARG A 139 15.26 4.50 -15.64
CA ARG A 139 15.05 3.10 -15.25
C ARG A 139 13.56 2.82 -15.14
N ASN A 140 13.17 1.56 -15.34
CA ASN A 140 11.76 1.13 -15.23
C ASN A 140 10.85 1.78 -16.29
N VAL A 141 11.35 1.92 -17.51
CA VAL A 141 10.47 2.10 -18.68
C VAL A 141 9.68 0.80 -18.83
N LEU A 142 8.39 0.82 -18.47
CA LEU A 142 7.52 -0.37 -18.53
C LEU A 142 6.81 -0.42 -19.88
N VAL A 143 6.98 -1.52 -20.61
CA VAL A 143 6.46 -1.73 -21.97
C VAL A 143 5.40 -2.84 -21.95
N TYR A 144 4.16 -2.47 -22.25
CA TYR A 144 3.00 -3.35 -22.29
C TYR A 144 2.48 -3.60 -23.72
N ASN A 145 2.88 -2.79 -24.70
CA ASN A 145 2.38 -2.83 -26.09
C ASN A 145 3.48 -3.07 -27.16
N GLY A 146 4.64 -3.61 -26.74
CA GLY A 146 5.75 -3.96 -27.64
C GLY A 146 6.36 -2.79 -28.41
N GLN A 147 6.22 -1.56 -27.93
CA GLN A 147 6.86 -0.38 -28.48
C GLN A 147 7.25 0.66 -27.42
N VAL A 148 8.08 1.61 -27.83
CA VAL A 148 8.39 2.83 -27.08
C VAL A 148 8.70 3.98 -28.03
N LYS A 149 8.20 5.16 -27.71
CA LYS A 149 8.53 6.41 -28.39
C LYS A 149 9.48 7.24 -27.55
N LEU A 150 10.72 7.29 -28.00
CA LEU A 150 11.78 8.11 -27.43
C LEU A 150 11.62 9.56 -27.91
N THR A 151 11.68 10.52 -26.98
CA THR A 151 11.76 11.94 -27.31
C THR A 151 12.85 12.62 -26.48
N ILE A 152 13.74 13.35 -27.15
CA ILE A 152 14.72 14.27 -26.56
C ILE A 152 14.27 15.70 -26.85
N ALA A 153 14.24 16.56 -25.83
CA ALA A 153 13.81 17.95 -25.94
C ALA A 153 14.79 18.91 -25.27
N SER A 154 15.11 20.03 -25.93
CA SER A 154 16.01 21.06 -25.39
C SER A 154 15.34 22.01 -24.39
N GLY A 155 14.00 21.96 -24.27
CA GLY A 155 13.24 22.86 -23.41
C GLY A 155 13.46 24.32 -23.78
N ASN A 156 13.78 25.16 -22.80
CA ASN A 156 14.18 26.55 -22.99
C ASN A 156 15.69 26.70 -23.35
N GLY A 157 16.45 25.61 -23.33
CA GLY A 157 17.88 25.60 -23.65
C GLY A 157 18.16 25.56 -25.15
N ASN A 158 19.35 26.01 -25.56
CA ASN A 158 19.78 26.09 -26.97
C ASN A 158 21.09 25.32 -27.25
N ASN A 159 21.52 24.46 -26.32
CA ASN A 159 22.76 23.71 -26.41
C ASN A 159 22.61 22.39 -25.66
N LEU A 160 21.92 21.43 -26.27
CA LEU A 160 21.80 20.04 -25.80
C LEU A 160 22.31 19.11 -26.88
N ALA A 161 23.43 18.43 -26.62
CA ALA A 161 23.93 17.34 -27.44
C ALA A 161 23.61 16.00 -26.75
N VAL A 162 23.26 15.00 -27.56
CA VAL A 162 22.91 13.63 -27.13
C VAL A 162 23.61 12.62 -28.05
N ASP A 163 24.04 11.52 -27.46
CA ASP A 163 24.86 10.49 -28.11
C ASP A 163 24.67 9.12 -27.46
N ASP A 164 25.09 8.05 -28.13
CA ASP A 164 25.11 6.67 -27.60
C ASP A 164 23.81 6.28 -26.83
N ILE A 165 22.64 6.44 -27.46
CA ILE A 165 21.35 6.08 -26.85
C ILE A 165 21.19 4.55 -26.87
N GLN A 166 20.73 3.96 -25.76
CA GLN A 166 20.60 2.50 -25.60
C GLN A 166 19.30 2.16 -24.86
N LEU A 167 18.55 1.15 -25.36
CA LEU A 167 17.32 0.65 -24.76
C LEU A 167 17.50 -0.78 -24.24
N THR A 168 18.01 -0.92 -23.02
CA THR A 168 18.36 -2.23 -22.44
C THR A 168 17.14 -2.89 -21.80
N LEU A 169 16.82 -4.12 -22.20
CA LEU A 169 15.84 -4.98 -21.51
C LEU A 169 16.41 -5.44 -20.16
N ASP A 170 15.82 -5.01 -19.05
CA ASP A 170 16.22 -5.45 -17.70
C ASP A 170 15.51 -6.75 -17.30
N SER A 171 14.27 -6.92 -17.77
CA SER A 171 13.46 -8.13 -17.59
C SER A 171 12.43 -8.24 -18.70
N SER A 172 12.41 -9.39 -19.38
CA SER A 172 11.24 -9.89 -20.10
C SER A 172 10.10 -10.17 -19.12
N ASP A 173 8.87 -10.14 -19.62
CA ASP A 173 7.67 -10.60 -18.92
C ASP A 173 7.32 -12.09 -19.16
N GLU A 174 8.09 -12.77 -20.03
CA GLU A 174 7.87 -14.17 -20.44
C GLU A 174 6.45 -14.44 -21.00
N ASN A 175 5.77 -13.43 -21.57
CA ASN A 175 4.35 -13.49 -21.95
C ASN A 175 4.01 -14.75 -22.79
N PRO A 176 3.20 -15.69 -22.25
CA PRO A 176 2.92 -16.97 -22.92
C PRO A 176 1.79 -16.88 -23.96
N LEU A 177 1.20 -15.71 -24.19
CA LEU A 177 0.10 -15.52 -25.15
C LEU A 177 0.62 -15.44 -26.59
N SER A 178 0.00 -16.20 -27.48
CA SER A 178 0.18 -16.09 -28.93
C SER A 178 -0.73 -15.01 -29.52
N ASN A 179 -0.26 -14.30 -30.57
CA ASN A 179 -1.01 -13.24 -31.26
C ASN A 179 -1.63 -12.20 -30.29
N TRP A 180 -0.83 -11.76 -29.31
CA TRP A 180 -1.29 -10.95 -28.18
C TRP A 180 -1.63 -9.50 -28.56
N ASN A 181 -1.12 -9.02 -29.69
CA ASN A 181 -1.35 -7.72 -30.32
C ASN A 181 -2.14 -7.80 -31.64
N PHE A 182 -2.73 -8.97 -31.97
CA PHE A 182 -3.58 -9.19 -33.16
C PHE A 182 -2.98 -8.90 -34.56
N GLU A 183 -1.73 -8.46 -34.67
CA GLU A 183 -1.03 -8.11 -35.92
C GLU A 183 -0.80 -9.28 -36.90
N ALA A 184 -1.28 -10.49 -36.59
CA ALA A 184 -1.54 -11.52 -37.59
C ALA A 184 -2.64 -11.10 -38.61
N GLY A 185 -3.44 -10.08 -38.29
CA GLY A 185 -4.60 -9.65 -39.08
C GLY A 185 -5.85 -10.52 -38.86
N ASP A 186 -5.78 -11.47 -37.94
CA ASP A 186 -6.85 -12.40 -37.58
C ASP A 186 -6.86 -12.72 -36.07
N LEU A 187 -7.75 -13.62 -35.65
CA LEU A 187 -7.86 -14.10 -34.27
C LEU A 187 -7.12 -15.43 -34.05
N SER A 188 -6.07 -15.74 -34.84
CA SER A 188 -5.26 -16.95 -34.64
C SER A 188 -4.69 -17.00 -33.20
N GLY A 189 -4.60 -18.20 -32.62
CA GLY A 189 -4.27 -18.40 -31.20
C GLY A 189 -5.43 -18.19 -30.22
N TRP A 190 -6.47 -17.43 -30.59
CA TRP A 190 -7.61 -17.11 -29.72
C TRP A 190 -8.88 -17.90 -30.07
N THR A 191 -9.72 -18.14 -29.06
CA THR A 191 -11.03 -18.80 -29.17
C THR A 191 -12.15 -17.79 -29.00
N VAL A 192 -13.08 -17.69 -29.95
CA VAL A 192 -14.32 -16.92 -29.80
C VAL A 192 -15.33 -17.77 -29.03
N ASP A 193 -15.36 -17.61 -27.70
CA ASP A 193 -16.26 -18.35 -26.80
C ASP A 193 -17.74 -18.00 -27.04
N LYS A 194 -18.03 -16.74 -27.42
CA LYS A 194 -19.40 -16.21 -27.52
C LYS A 194 -19.48 -14.97 -28.42
N GLY A 195 -20.66 -14.74 -29.01
CA GLY A 195 -21.02 -13.50 -29.71
C GLY A 195 -20.26 -13.32 -31.03
N THR A 196 -19.97 -12.07 -31.40
CA THR A 196 -19.14 -11.75 -32.58
C THR A 196 -17.87 -11.04 -32.14
N VAL A 197 -16.73 -11.59 -32.53
CA VAL A 197 -15.41 -10.97 -32.40
C VAL A 197 -14.70 -11.06 -33.75
N ALA A 198 -13.98 -10.02 -34.15
CA ALA A 198 -13.19 -9.98 -35.38
C ALA A 198 -11.94 -9.10 -35.19
N ALA A 199 -10.89 -9.33 -35.99
CA ALA A 199 -9.79 -8.36 -36.11
C ALA A 199 -10.28 -7.11 -36.88
N GLY A 200 -9.87 -5.91 -36.45
CA GLY A 200 -10.34 -4.65 -37.04
C GLY A 200 -9.37 -3.48 -36.82
N THR A 201 -9.45 -2.49 -37.72
CA THR A 201 -8.42 -1.45 -37.92
C THR A 201 -8.56 -0.25 -36.97
N SER A 202 -8.56 -0.49 -35.65
CA SER A 202 -8.67 0.57 -34.64
C SER A 202 -7.83 0.29 -33.39
N ALA A 203 -6.62 -0.22 -33.60
CA ALA A 203 -5.69 -0.69 -32.58
C ALA A 203 -5.10 0.41 -31.67
N ASP A 204 -4.45 -0.01 -30.59
CA ASP A 204 -3.61 0.82 -29.72
C ASP A 204 -2.23 1.02 -30.35
N THR A 205 -1.70 -0.04 -30.98
CA THR A 205 -0.44 -0.05 -31.73
C THR A 205 -0.57 -0.88 -33.01
N GLY A 206 0.35 -0.70 -33.97
CA GLY A 206 0.29 -1.47 -35.22
C GLY A 206 -0.92 -1.10 -36.08
N THR A 207 -1.72 -2.08 -36.49
CA THR A 207 -2.75 -1.95 -37.52
C THR A 207 -4.10 -2.59 -37.17
N THR A 208 -4.15 -3.57 -36.27
CA THR A 208 -5.30 -4.43 -36.00
C THR A 208 -5.45 -4.78 -34.52
N ALA A 209 -6.70 -4.77 -34.04
CA ALA A 209 -7.07 -5.19 -32.69
C ALA A 209 -8.33 -6.05 -32.72
N ALA A 210 -8.60 -6.82 -31.66
CA ALA A 210 -9.83 -7.60 -31.55
C ALA A 210 -11.02 -6.70 -31.17
N VAL A 211 -12.03 -6.66 -32.04
CA VAL A 211 -13.26 -5.89 -31.91
C VAL A 211 -14.39 -6.82 -31.46
N LEU A 212 -14.99 -6.54 -30.30
CA LEU A 212 -16.06 -7.34 -29.70
C LEU A 212 -17.42 -6.64 -29.88
N SER A 213 -18.44 -7.40 -30.28
CA SER A 213 -19.84 -6.97 -30.17
C SER A 213 -20.31 -6.96 -28.71
N ALA A 214 -21.53 -6.49 -28.45
CA ALA A 214 -22.24 -6.83 -27.22
C ALA A 214 -22.38 -8.35 -27.04
N ASP A 215 -22.40 -8.79 -25.77
CA ASP A 215 -22.54 -10.19 -25.32
C ASP A 215 -21.53 -11.18 -25.95
N ALA A 216 -20.33 -10.69 -26.29
CA ALA A 216 -19.25 -11.45 -26.91
C ALA A 216 -18.10 -11.74 -25.95
N GLN A 217 -17.31 -12.79 -26.25
CA GLN A 217 -16.13 -13.17 -25.50
C GLN A 217 -15.06 -13.81 -26.40
N LEU A 218 -13.81 -13.39 -26.18
CA LEU A 218 -12.58 -13.97 -26.74
C LEU A 218 -11.73 -14.54 -25.60
N SER A 219 -11.07 -15.69 -25.79
CA SER A 219 -10.22 -16.29 -24.75
C SER A 219 -9.00 -17.06 -25.28
N GLN A 220 -7.97 -17.20 -24.46
CA GLN A 220 -6.79 -18.04 -24.74
C GLN A 220 -6.32 -18.74 -23.46
N THR A 221 -6.04 -20.04 -23.55
CA THR A 221 -5.55 -20.86 -22.43
C THR A 221 -4.04 -20.97 -22.47
N VAL A 222 -3.37 -20.64 -21.35
CA VAL A 222 -1.90 -20.57 -21.24
C VAL A 222 -1.39 -21.29 -20.00
N SER A 223 -0.15 -21.76 -20.08
CA SER A 223 0.55 -22.39 -18.96
C SER A 223 0.97 -21.38 -17.91
N VAL A 224 0.83 -21.73 -16.63
CA VAL A 224 1.22 -20.89 -15.48
C VAL A 224 1.87 -21.73 -14.38
N LYS A 225 2.65 -21.05 -13.54
CA LYS A 225 3.30 -21.63 -12.35
C LYS A 225 2.24 -21.73 -11.22
N PRO A 226 2.04 -22.87 -10.53
CA PRO A 226 1.15 -22.96 -9.37
C PRO A 226 1.58 -22.06 -8.19
N ASN A 227 0.66 -21.76 -7.27
CA ASN A 227 0.88 -20.90 -6.07
C ASN A 227 1.51 -19.51 -6.36
N THR A 228 1.42 -19.03 -7.60
CA THR A 228 2.12 -17.83 -8.09
C THR A 228 1.15 -16.69 -8.29
N THR A 229 1.56 -15.47 -7.90
CA THR A 229 0.79 -14.25 -8.18
C THR A 229 1.12 -13.75 -9.58
N TYR A 230 0.09 -13.51 -10.38
CA TYR A 230 0.18 -13.00 -11.74
C TYR A 230 -0.56 -11.67 -11.86
N ILE A 231 -0.08 -10.83 -12.78
CA ILE A 231 -0.86 -9.74 -13.37
C ILE A 231 -1.16 -10.13 -14.82
N ALA A 232 -2.42 -10.10 -15.21
CA ALA A 232 -2.80 -9.97 -16.61
C ALA A 232 -3.00 -8.49 -16.92
N THR A 233 -2.58 -8.03 -18.10
CA THR A 233 -2.98 -6.70 -18.62
C THR A 233 -3.50 -6.79 -20.05
N VAL A 234 -4.23 -5.77 -20.47
CA VAL A 234 -4.66 -5.58 -21.86
C VAL A 234 -4.88 -4.09 -22.12
N ARG A 235 -4.57 -3.62 -23.33
CA ARG A 235 -4.93 -2.28 -23.78
C ARG A 235 -6.39 -2.33 -24.26
N ALA A 236 -7.29 -1.59 -23.60
CA ALA A 236 -8.73 -1.70 -23.84
C ALA A 236 -9.43 -0.34 -24.02
N LYS A 237 -10.43 -0.29 -24.90
CA LYS A 237 -11.34 0.86 -25.08
C LYS A 237 -12.76 0.41 -25.48
N VAL A 238 -13.70 1.35 -25.46
CA VAL A 238 -15.07 1.20 -26.01
C VAL A 238 -15.43 2.39 -26.92
N ASP A 239 -16.45 2.25 -27.78
CA ASP A 239 -16.91 3.38 -28.63
C ASP A 239 -17.50 4.54 -27.79
N ARG A 240 -18.09 4.26 -26.63
CA ARG A 240 -18.88 5.22 -25.84
C ARG A 240 -18.64 5.03 -24.33
N GLN A 241 -18.08 6.05 -23.70
CA GLN A 241 -17.81 6.06 -22.25
C GLN A 241 -18.98 6.58 -21.40
N ASP A 242 -18.86 6.46 -20.08
CA ASP A 242 -19.81 7.03 -19.12
C ASP A 242 -19.83 8.57 -19.18
N ALA A 243 -21.03 9.14 -19.01
CA ALA A 243 -21.24 10.57 -18.79
C ALA A 243 -21.57 10.84 -17.32
N TRP A 244 -21.14 12.00 -16.81
CA TRP A 244 -21.14 12.32 -15.38
C TRP A 244 -21.72 13.72 -15.09
N GLU A 245 -22.23 13.91 -13.87
CA GLU A 245 -22.53 15.22 -13.28
C GLU A 245 -21.69 15.47 -12.02
N THR A 246 -21.32 16.72 -11.77
CA THR A 246 -20.66 17.16 -10.53
C THR A 246 -21.68 17.36 -9.40
N ILE A 247 -21.36 16.85 -8.22
CA ILE A 247 -22.06 17.10 -6.96
C ILE A 247 -21.12 17.93 -6.06
N TYR A 248 -21.44 19.20 -5.84
CA TYR A 248 -20.68 20.05 -4.92
C TYR A 248 -20.97 19.68 -3.46
N GLN A 249 -19.92 19.37 -2.70
CA GLN A 249 -19.99 19.13 -1.27
C GLN A 249 -19.55 20.35 -0.45
N LYS A 250 -19.96 20.40 0.82
CA LYS A 250 -19.61 21.44 1.78
C LYS A 250 -19.22 20.83 3.13
N ASN A 251 -18.55 21.61 3.97
CA ASN A 251 -18.40 21.32 5.39
C ASN A 251 -18.73 22.58 6.21
N TYR A 252 -18.32 22.58 7.48
CA TYR A 252 -18.48 23.70 8.41
C TYR A 252 -17.79 25.00 7.96
N LEU A 253 -16.85 24.94 7.01
CA LEU A 253 -15.95 26.03 6.65
C LEU A 253 -16.19 26.59 5.23
N GLY A 254 -16.87 25.84 4.35
CA GLY A 254 -17.08 26.24 2.97
C GLY A 254 -17.40 25.06 2.05
N ASN A 255 -17.03 25.19 0.78
CA ASN A 255 -17.05 24.07 -0.17
C ASN A 255 -15.89 23.11 0.15
N THR A 256 -16.12 21.80 0.11
CA THR A 256 -15.05 20.80 0.33
C THR A 256 -14.47 20.24 -0.96
N GLY A 257 -15.29 20.09 -1.99
CA GLY A 257 -14.89 19.43 -3.23
C GLY A 257 -16.07 19.03 -4.09
N GLN A 258 -15.81 18.13 -5.04
CA GLN A 258 -16.75 17.67 -6.05
C GLN A 258 -16.81 16.15 -6.07
N LEU A 259 -17.93 15.54 -5.68
CA LEU A 259 -18.23 14.15 -6.03
C LEU A 259 -18.88 14.08 -7.42
N VAL A 260 -19.09 12.87 -7.95
CA VAL A 260 -19.77 12.67 -9.25
C VAL A 260 -20.85 11.60 -9.21
N ASN A 261 -21.88 11.74 -10.05
CA ASN A 261 -22.83 10.67 -10.41
C ASN A 261 -22.71 10.33 -11.89
N VAL A 262 -22.96 9.07 -12.25
CA VAL A 262 -23.22 8.69 -13.65
C VAL A 262 -24.58 9.25 -14.06
N THR A 263 -24.64 10.00 -15.15
CA THR A 263 -25.89 10.47 -15.78
C THR A 263 -26.31 9.55 -16.94
N SER A 264 -25.36 8.94 -17.64
CA SER A 264 -25.62 7.83 -18.56
C SER A 264 -24.44 6.86 -18.62
N TYR A 265 -24.73 5.57 -18.45
CA TYR A 265 -23.74 4.50 -18.60
C TYR A 265 -23.35 4.32 -20.07
N GLY A 266 -22.05 4.28 -20.33
CA GLY A 266 -21.40 3.94 -21.58
C GLY A 266 -21.50 2.45 -21.89
N ASP A 267 -20.44 1.92 -22.48
CA ASP A 267 -20.20 0.50 -22.70
C ASP A 267 -19.12 -0.02 -21.73
N ARG A 268 -18.91 -1.33 -21.70
CA ARG A 268 -17.88 -2.00 -20.91
C ARG A 268 -17.11 -3.01 -21.74
N VAL A 269 -15.88 -3.25 -21.31
CA VAL A 269 -15.07 -4.40 -21.69
C VAL A 269 -14.37 -4.94 -20.44
N ASN A 270 -14.40 -6.26 -20.26
CA ASN A 270 -13.93 -6.92 -19.06
C ASN A 270 -12.71 -7.79 -19.39
N LEU A 271 -11.59 -7.59 -18.71
CA LEU A 271 -10.49 -8.57 -18.64
C LEU A 271 -10.81 -9.56 -17.50
N GLY A 272 -10.63 -10.86 -17.73
CA GLY A 272 -10.87 -11.87 -16.71
C GLY A 272 -10.01 -13.12 -16.84
N VAL A 273 -9.94 -13.88 -15.75
CA VAL A 273 -9.15 -15.13 -15.67
C VAL A 273 -9.99 -16.23 -15.02
N LYS A 274 -10.03 -17.40 -15.66
CA LYS A 274 -10.68 -18.61 -15.17
C LYS A 274 -9.70 -19.80 -15.09
N THR A 275 -9.87 -20.67 -14.11
CA THR A 275 -9.18 -21.97 -14.00
C THR A 275 -9.60 -22.93 -15.12
N ALA A 276 -8.87 -24.04 -15.28
CA ALA A 276 -9.16 -25.04 -16.30
C ALA A 276 -10.54 -25.73 -16.16
N ASP A 277 -11.18 -25.67 -14.99
CA ASP A 277 -12.56 -26.14 -14.77
C ASP A 277 -13.64 -25.07 -15.07
N GLY A 278 -13.22 -23.86 -15.47
CA GLY A 278 -14.10 -22.73 -15.79
C GLY A 278 -14.40 -21.78 -14.62
N THR A 279 -13.90 -22.03 -13.41
CA THR A 279 -14.14 -21.14 -12.26
C THR A 279 -13.43 -19.79 -12.47
N VAL A 280 -14.20 -18.68 -12.51
CA VAL A 280 -13.63 -17.33 -12.61
C VAL A 280 -12.93 -16.96 -11.29
N LEU A 281 -11.61 -16.72 -11.36
CA LEU A 281 -10.82 -16.26 -10.24
C LEU A 281 -11.11 -14.78 -9.96
N ARG A 282 -10.89 -13.95 -10.99
CA ARG A 282 -10.94 -12.48 -10.95
C ARG A 282 -11.39 -11.95 -12.31
N GLN A 283 -12.01 -10.77 -12.29
CA GLN A 283 -12.36 -9.98 -13.47
C GLN A 283 -12.22 -8.48 -13.11
N ALA A 284 -11.89 -7.62 -14.08
CA ALA A 284 -11.89 -6.17 -13.96
C ALA A 284 -12.47 -5.51 -15.22
N PRO A 285 -13.27 -4.43 -15.10
CA PRO A 285 -13.83 -3.70 -16.23
C PRO A 285 -12.99 -2.47 -16.66
N SER A 286 -13.15 -2.08 -17.92
CA SER A 286 -12.84 -0.77 -18.50
C SER A 286 -14.07 -0.22 -19.26
N GLY A 287 -14.15 1.10 -19.40
CA GLY A 287 -15.25 1.81 -20.06
C GLY A 287 -14.84 3.16 -20.66
N THR A 288 -13.56 3.37 -21.01
CA THR A 288 -13.06 4.62 -21.60
C THR A 288 -13.10 4.64 -23.14
N ALA A 289 -13.24 5.84 -23.72
CA ALA A 289 -13.30 5.99 -25.18
C ALA A 289 -11.93 5.90 -25.89
N GLY A 290 -10.84 6.16 -25.17
CA GLY A 290 -9.48 5.86 -25.60
C GLY A 290 -8.94 4.60 -24.92
N TYR A 291 -7.75 4.16 -25.36
CA TYR A 291 -7.11 2.96 -24.82
C TYR A 291 -6.52 3.20 -23.43
N SER A 292 -7.09 2.50 -22.44
CA SER A 292 -6.58 2.40 -21.08
C SER A 292 -5.76 1.12 -20.88
N LEU A 293 -4.92 1.07 -19.85
CA LEU A 293 -4.23 -0.17 -19.44
C LEU A 293 -5.08 -0.89 -18.40
N LEU A 294 -5.90 -1.84 -18.85
CA LEU A 294 -6.73 -2.62 -17.96
C LEU A 294 -5.90 -3.71 -17.28
N THR A 295 -5.85 -3.67 -15.95
CA THR A 295 -4.99 -4.52 -15.09
C THR A 295 -5.82 -5.51 -14.28
N LEU A 296 -5.28 -6.70 -14.04
CA LEU A 296 -5.95 -7.72 -13.24
C LEU A 296 -4.96 -8.59 -12.48
N ARG A 297 -4.92 -8.44 -11.15
CA ARG A 297 -4.15 -9.32 -10.27
C ARG A 297 -4.94 -10.59 -9.93
N PHE A 298 -4.30 -11.74 -10.06
CA PHE A 298 -4.81 -13.02 -9.56
C PHE A 298 -3.68 -13.88 -8.99
N LYS A 299 -4.04 -15.02 -8.41
CA LYS A 299 -3.11 -16.00 -7.82
C LYS A 299 -3.55 -17.40 -8.21
N THR A 300 -2.62 -18.21 -8.69
CA THR A 300 -2.87 -19.61 -9.03
C THR A 300 -2.90 -20.46 -7.75
N GLY A 301 -3.78 -21.46 -7.71
CA GLY A 301 -3.80 -22.47 -6.66
C GLY A 301 -2.63 -23.46 -6.76
N PRO A 302 -2.52 -24.42 -5.83
CA PRO A 302 -1.42 -25.39 -5.78
C PRO A 302 -1.42 -26.42 -6.91
N ASN A 303 -2.52 -26.54 -7.65
CA ASN A 303 -2.67 -27.48 -8.77
C ASN A 303 -2.85 -26.76 -10.13
N ASP A 304 -2.89 -25.43 -10.15
CA ASP A 304 -3.22 -24.64 -11.34
C ASP A 304 -1.98 -24.46 -12.22
N ALA A 305 -1.76 -25.43 -13.12
CA ALA A 305 -0.71 -25.39 -14.13
C ALA A 305 -1.12 -24.66 -15.43
N GLN A 306 -2.40 -24.33 -15.59
CA GLN A 306 -2.95 -23.58 -16.71
C GLN A 306 -4.11 -22.68 -16.24
N VAL A 307 -4.27 -21.52 -16.88
CA VAL A 307 -5.44 -20.65 -16.76
C VAL A 307 -5.90 -20.20 -18.13
N THR A 308 -7.15 -19.78 -18.25
CA THR A 308 -7.69 -19.15 -19.46
C THR A 308 -7.93 -17.67 -19.19
N LEU A 309 -7.19 -16.82 -19.90
CA LEU A 309 -7.44 -15.38 -19.97
C LEU A 309 -8.58 -15.14 -20.96
N TYR A 310 -9.43 -14.16 -20.68
CA TYR A 310 -10.50 -13.75 -21.59
C TYR A 310 -10.74 -12.25 -21.56
N ALA A 311 -11.24 -11.73 -22.69
CA ALA A 311 -11.91 -10.43 -22.77
C ALA A 311 -13.38 -10.63 -23.15
N ASN A 312 -14.30 -9.93 -22.50
CA ASN A 312 -15.74 -10.01 -22.81
C ASN A 312 -16.49 -8.69 -22.65
N THR A 313 -17.71 -8.65 -23.18
CA THR A 313 -18.67 -7.53 -23.06
C THR A 313 -19.94 -7.96 -22.30
N ILE A 314 -19.79 -8.93 -21.40
CA ILE A 314 -20.91 -9.70 -20.83
C ILE A 314 -21.25 -9.19 -19.42
N LYS A 315 -22.52 -8.84 -19.21
CA LYS A 315 -23.08 -8.59 -17.88
C LYS A 315 -23.49 -9.92 -17.22
N ASN A 316 -22.68 -10.40 -16.28
CA ASN A 316 -22.98 -11.60 -15.48
C ASN A 316 -22.68 -11.38 -13.98
N ALA A 317 -22.72 -12.45 -13.18
CA ALA A 317 -22.42 -12.39 -11.74
C ALA A 317 -20.95 -12.01 -11.45
N ASP A 318 -20.00 -12.42 -12.28
CA ASP A 318 -18.58 -12.10 -12.11
C ASP A 318 -18.29 -10.62 -12.40
N TYR A 319 -18.96 -10.06 -13.41
CA TYR A 319 -18.99 -8.61 -13.63
C TYR A 319 -19.56 -7.88 -12.40
N VAL A 320 -20.75 -8.25 -11.92
CA VAL A 320 -21.37 -7.64 -10.72
C VAL A 320 -20.44 -7.72 -9.50
N LYS A 321 -19.71 -8.83 -9.32
CA LYS A 321 -18.68 -8.99 -8.29
C LYS A 321 -17.50 -8.01 -8.49
N SER A 322 -17.04 -7.78 -9.73
CA SER A 322 -15.93 -6.86 -10.03
C SER A 322 -16.24 -5.37 -9.81
N VAL A 323 -17.53 -4.98 -9.83
CA VAL A 323 -18.00 -3.60 -9.54
C VAL A 323 -18.74 -3.50 -8.19
N THR A 324 -18.63 -4.51 -7.32
CA THR A 324 -19.22 -4.46 -5.97
C THR A 324 -18.41 -3.53 -5.07
N THR A 325 -19.10 -2.56 -4.47
CA THR A 325 -18.58 -1.57 -3.52
C THR A 325 -19.05 -1.88 -2.10
N TYR A 326 -18.36 -1.33 -1.10
CA TYR A 326 -18.58 -1.62 0.32
C TYR A 326 -19.01 -0.39 1.12
N THR A 327 -19.67 -0.63 2.26
CA THR A 327 -19.96 0.31 3.35
C THR A 327 -19.98 -0.43 4.69
N SER A 328 -19.69 0.26 5.79
CA SER A 328 -19.58 -0.34 7.13
C SER A 328 -20.94 -0.76 7.72
N ASP A 329 -22.04 -0.21 7.20
CA ASP A 329 -23.42 -0.64 7.52
C ASP A 329 -23.80 -1.99 6.87
N GLY A 330 -22.97 -2.50 5.94
CA GLY A 330 -23.22 -3.73 5.21
C GLY A 330 -24.11 -3.59 3.98
N ALA A 331 -24.45 -2.37 3.53
CA ALA A 331 -25.16 -2.09 2.27
C ALA A 331 -24.29 -2.29 1.02
N ASN A 332 -23.47 -3.34 1.03
CA ASN A 332 -22.53 -3.72 -0.01
C ASN A 332 -23.26 -4.11 -1.31
N GLY A 333 -22.77 -3.64 -2.46
CA GLY A 333 -23.38 -3.97 -3.74
C GLY A 333 -22.77 -3.25 -4.94
N SER A 334 -23.19 -3.67 -6.13
CA SER A 334 -22.84 -3.02 -7.40
C SER A 334 -23.47 -1.63 -7.46
N ARG A 335 -22.63 -0.59 -7.54
CA ARG A 335 -23.08 0.81 -7.79
C ARG A 335 -23.01 1.18 -9.28
N ASP A 336 -22.34 0.38 -10.11
CA ASP A 336 -22.51 0.40 -11.56
C ASP A 336 -23.87 -0.26 -11.93
N GLN A 337 -24.65 0.40 -12.79
CA GLN A 337 -25.95 -0.04 -13.27
C GLN A 337 -25.99 -0.25 -14.80
N TRP A 338 -24.83 -0.29 -15.47
CA TRP A 338 -24.68 -0.70 -16.87
C TRP A 338 -25.45 -2.01 -17.14
N GLN A 339 -26.07 -2.15 -18.31
CA GLN A 339 -27.03 -3.23 -18.62
C GLN A 339 -26.52 -4.25 -19.66
N GLY A 340 -25.29 -4.10 -20.13
CA GLY A 340 -24.80 -4.74 -21.35
C GLY A 340 -24.51 -3.68 -22.41
N ASN A 341 -23.60 -3.98 -23.35
CA ASN A 341 -23.31 -3.06 -24.46
C ASN A 341 -24.47 -2.97 -25.44
N GLY A 342 -24.54 -1.84 -26.16
CA GLY A 342 -25.59 -1.58 -27.17
C GLY A 342 -25.29 -2.18 -28.54
N THR A 343 -25.54 -1.40 -29.58
CA THR A 343 -24.98 -1.62 -30.93
C THR A 343 -23.48 -1.40 -31.00
N ASP A 344 -22.93 -0.78 -29.96
CA ASP A 344 -21.60 -0.20 -29.90
C ASP A 344 -20.54 -1.30 -29.66
N LYS A 345 -19.26 -0.97 -29.78
CA LYS A 345 -18.15 -1.94 -29.74
C LYS A 345 -17.19 -1.72 -28.58
N ALA A 346 -16.57 -2.83 -28.18
CA ALA A 346 -15.37 -2.84 -27.37
C ALA A 346 -14.18 -3.28 -28.23
N TYR A 347 -12.98 -2.84 -27.85
CA TYR A 347 -11.74 -3.15 -28.55
C TYR A 347 -10.70 -3.57 -27.51
N VAL A 348 -9.99 -4.65 -27.77
CA VAL A 348 -8.87 -5.13 -26.96
C VAL A 348 -7.66 -5.40 -27.84
N ASP A 349 -6.51 -5.01 -27.33
CA ASP A 349 -5.22 -5.05 -27.99
C ASP A 349 -4.12 -5.29 -26.94
N ASN A 350 -2.93 -5.69 -27.37
CA ASN A 350 -1.73 -5.75 -26.54
C ASN A 350 -1.96 -6.44 -25.17
N PHE A 351 -2.36 -7.71 -25.19
CA PHE A 351 -2.46 -8.52 -23.96
C PHE A 351 -1.08 -8.87 -23.40
N ASP A 352 -1.02 -9.00 -22.08
CA ASP A 352 0.18 -9.38 -21.32
C ASP A 352 -0.18 -10.28 -20.13
N LEU A 353 0.76 -11.14 -19.70
CA LEU A 353 0.64 -12.00 -18.52
C LEU A 353 2.01 -12.30 -17.92
N PHE A 354 2.34 -11.61 -16.82
CA PHE A 354 3.60 -11.79 -16.09
C PHE A 354 3.36 -12.21 -14.63
N ALA A 355 4.32 -12.95 -14.07
CA ALA A 355 4.39 -13.21 -12.64
C ALA A 355 4.95 -11.96 -11.93
N ILE A 356 4.35 -11.56 -10.81
CA ILE A 356 4.77 -10.34 -10.10
C ILE A 356 5.46 -10.64 -8.76
N ASP A 357 6.63 -10.04 -8.59
CA ASP A 357 7.40 -10.10 -7.35
C ASP A 357 6.64 -9.46 -6.17
N ASN A 358 6.50 -10.22 -5.10
CA ASN A 358 5.88 -9.83 -3.83
C ASN A 358 6.80 -10.05 -2.62
N THR A 359 8.10 -10.28 -2.84
CA THR A 359 9.11 -10.41 -1.77
C THR A 359 9.46 -9.07 -1.11
N THR A 360 8.87 -7.96 -1.59
CA THR A 360 8.84 -6.66 -0.90
C THR A 360 7.42 -6.23 -0.65
N VAL A 361 7.23 -5.61 0.52
CA VAL A 361 5.98 -4.92 0.88
C VAL A 361 5.81 -3.71 -0.03
N LYS A 362 4.82 -3.79 -0.91
CA LYS A 362 4.33 -2.70 -1.74
C LYS A 362 2.97 -2.32 -1.17
N GLY A 363 3.02 -1.52 -0.11
CA GLY A 363 1.87 -1.24 0.76
C GLY A 363 1.14 0.06 0.44
N ALA A 364 -0.10 0.13 0.89
CA ALA A 364 -0.92 1.34 0.90
C ALA A 364 -1.54 1.54 2.29
N ASP A 365 -1.41 2.73 2.88
CA ASP A 365 -2.26 3.15 3.97
C ASP A 365 -3.63 3.53 3.39
N VAL A 366 -4.69 3.01 4.03
CA VAL A 366 -6.10 3.12 3.63
C VAL A 366 -6.99 3.40 4.84
N SER A 367 -6.48 4.23 5.75
CA SER A 367 -7.07 4.47 7.07
C SER A 367 -8.42 5.17 7.01
N PHE A 368 -8.66 6.01 6.01
CA PHE A 368 -9.91 6.76 5.86
C PHE A 368 -10.97 6.04 5.00
N LEU A 369 -10.65 4.92 4.35
CA LEU A 369 -11.53 4.23 3.42
C LEU A 369 -12.95 3.95 3.99
N PRO A 370 -13.13 3.44 5.24
CA PRO A 370 -14.47 3.17 5.77
C PRO A 370 -15.32 4.45 5.91
N ILE A 371 -14.73 5.53 6.45
CA ILE A 371 -15.45 6.81 6.61
C ILE A 371 -15.73 7.47 5.26
N ILE A 372 -14.87 7.30 4.26
CA ILE A 372 -15.08 7.80 2.91
C ILE A 372 -16.23 7.05 2.22
N GLU A 373 -16.23 5.72 2.29
CA GLU A 373 -17.28 4.87 1.72
C GLU A 373 -18.65 5.17 2.35
N ASP A 374 -18.72 5.28 3.68
CA ASP A 374 -19.96 5.56 4.42
C ASP A 374 -20.51 6.97 4.16
N ASN A 375 -19.66 7.96 3.88
CA ASN A 375 -20.09 9.30 3.46
C ASN A 375 -20.28 9.43 1.92
N GLY A 376 -20.28 8.32 1.19
CA GLY A 376 -20.66 8.28 -0.23
C GLY A 376 -19.55 8.57 -1.23
N GLY A 377 -18.29 8.50 -0.80
CA GLY A 377 -17.12 8.52 -1.67
C GLY A 377 -17.14 7.41 -2.73
N LYS A 378 -16.42 7.63 -3.82
CA LYS A 378 -16.40 6.75 -5.00
C LYS A 378 -14.99 6.70 -5.57
N TYR A 379 -14.57 5.52 -6.00
CA TYR A 379 -13.27 5.28 -6.63
C TYR A 379 -13.47 4.66 -8.01
N PHE A 380 -12.67 5.07 -8.97
CA PHE A 380 -12.81 4.70 -10.37
C PHE A 380 -11.48 4.21 -10.94
N ALA A 381 -11.54 3.13 -11.70
CA ALA A 381 -10.42 2.64 -12.50
C ALA A 381 -10.91 2.36 -13.92
N ASN A 382 -10.14 2.81 -14.91
CA ASN A 382 -10.47 2.67 -16.33
C ASN A 382 -11.90 3.17 -16.67
N GLY A 383 -12.29 4.31 -16.09
CA GLY A 383 -13.62 4.93 -16.29
C GLY A 383 -14.78 4.28 -15.51
N VAL A 384 -14.55 3.20 -14.76
CA VAL A 384 -15.61 2.40 -14.11
C VAL A 384 -15.49 2.42 -12.59
N GLN A 385 -16.61 2.57 -11.87
CA GLN A 385 -16.62 2.56 -10.40
C GLN A 385 -16.32 1.16 -9.86
N GLN A 386 -15.34 1.07 -8.95
CA GLN A 386 -14.87 -0.18 -8.35
C GLN A 386 -14.59 0.01 -6.84
N ASP A 387 -14.40 -1.10 -6.11
CA ASP A 387 -13.91 -1.08 -4.73
C ASP A 387 -12.44 -0.62 -4.68
N CYS A 388 -12.11 0.30 -3.76
CA CYS A 388 -10.77 0.88 -3.63
C CYS A 388 -9.68 -0.19 -3.48
N LEU A 389 -9.92 -1.21 -2.63
CA LEU A 389 -8.94 -2.26 -2.38
C LEU A 389 -8.77 -3.17 -3.60
N THR A 390 -9.83 -3.41 -4.36
CA THR A 390 -9.80 -4.14 -5.64
C THR A 390 -8.98 -3.38 -6.69
N ILE A 391 -9.14 -2.05 -6.79
CA ILE A 391 -8.31 -1.20 -7.66
C ILE A 391 -6.83 -1.32 -7.25
N LEU A 392 -6.51 -1.07 -5.97
CA LEU A 392 -5.15 -1.16 -5.43
C LEU A 392 -4.52 -2.54 -5.68
N ALA A 393 -5.26 -3.62 -5.38
CA ALA A 393 -4.80 -4.99 -5.59
C ALA A 393 -4.58 -5.32 -7.07
N ASN A 394 -5.43 -4.86 -7.99
CA ASN A 394 -5.24 -5.07 -9.44
C ASN A 394 -3.96 -4.41 -9.97
N HIS A 395 -3.52 -3.31 -9.35
CA HIS A 395 -2.29 -2.61 -9.70
C HIS A 395 -1.02 -3.13 -8.99
N GLY A 396 -1.14 -4.18 -8.17
CA GLY A 396 0.01 -4.85 -7.55
C GLY A 396 0.35 -4.39 -6.13
N VAL A 397 -0.54 -3.64 -5.47
CA VAL A 397 -0.49 -3.46 -4.00
C VAL A 397 -0.65 -4.84 -3.35
N ASN A 398 0.23 -5.16 -2.41
CA ASN A 398 0.27 -6.47 -1.75
C ASN A 398 0.10 -6.42 -0.22
N ALA A 399 -0.01 -5.22 0.35
CA ALA A 399 -0.26 -4.99 1.75
C ALA A 399 -1.09 -3.72 1.97
N ILE A 400 -1.86 -3.67 3.05
CA ILE A 400 -2.50 -2.44 3.52
C ILE A 400 -2.24 -2.18 5.01
N LEU A 401 -2.19 -0.89 5.37
CA LEU A 401 -2.06 -0.40 6.74
C LEU A 401 -3.38 0.28 7.15
N GLY A 402 -3.76 0.13 8.41
CA GLY A 402 -4.89 0.87 8.99
C GLY A 402 -4.57 1.44 10.37
N MET A 403 -4.73 2.74 10.54
CA MET A 403 -4.56 3.52 11.76
C MET A 403 -5.65 3.21 12.80
N LEU A 404 -5.25 3.17 14.07
CA LEU A 404 -6.09 2.83 15.21
C LEU A 404 -5.95 3.85 16.33
N PHE A 405 -7.06 4.49 16.69
CA PHE A 405 -7.19 5.24 17.93
C PHE A 405 -7.86 4.38 19.00
N VAL A 406 -7.59 4.66 20.28
CA VAL A 406 -8.19 3.88 21.38
C VAL A 406 -9.69 4.12 21.45
N ARG A 407 -10.13 5.38 21.30
CA ARG A 407 -11.50 5.76 20.95
C ARG A 407 -11.53 7.08 20.17
N ALA A 408 -11.61 7.00 18.85
CA ALA A 408 -11.92 8.18 18.05
C ALA A 408 -13.28 8.79 18.48
N GLY A 409 -13.34 10.11 18.57
CA GLY A 409 -14.47 10.86 19.13
C GLY A 409 -14.31 11.30 20.58
N ASN A 410 -13.36 10.73 21.34
CA ASN A 410 -13.07 11.19 22.69
C ASN A 410 -12.40 12.58 22.72
N PRO A 411 -12.65 13.38 23.76
CA PRO A 411 -11.96 14.65 23.99
C PRO A 411 -10.49 14.41 24.36
N VAL A 412 -9.58 15.02 23.60
CA VAL A 412 -8.13 14.94 23.85
C VAL A 412 -7.72 15.89 24.98
N TYR A 413 -6.73 15.49 25.79
CA TYR A 413 -6.14 16.30 26.86
C TYR A 413 -4.61 16.37 26.70
N ASP A 414 -4.03 17.55 26.88
CA ASP A 414 -2.60 17.71 27.21
C ASP A 414 -2.44 17.60 28.72
N GLN A 415 -1.47 16.82 29.19
CA GLN A 415 -1.23 16.52 30.60
C GLN A 415 -0.32 17.56 31.31
N SER A 416 0.26 18.55 30.59
CA SER A 416 1.27 19.49 31.13
C SER A 416 0.89 20.98 31.06
N PRO A 417 -0.08 21.48 31.87
CA PRO A 417 -0.91 20.77 32.84
C PRO A 417 -2.19 20.19 32.22
N VAL A 418 -2.81 19.21 32.89
CA VAL A 418 -4.05 18.55 32.46
C VAL A 418 -5.13 19.56 32.02
N LYS A 419 -5.27 19.71 30.70
CA LYS A 419 -6.13 20.68 30.00
C LYS A 419 -6.74 20.02 28.77
N GLN A 420 -8.04 20.20 28.58
CA GLN A 420 -8.72 19.75 27.36
C GLN A 420 -8.20 20.52 26.14
N MET A 421 -7.85 19.80 25.08
CA MET A 421 -7.47 20.38 23.80
C MET A 421 -8.72 20.91 23.08
N GLN A 422 -8.54 22.05 22.39
CA GLN A 422 -9.61 22.82 21.76
C GLN A 422 -9.15 23.23 20.36
N TYR A 423 -10.07 23.34 19.40
CA TYR A 423 -9.80 24.03 18.14
C TYR A 423 -9.68 25.53 18.41
N THR A 424 -8.63 26.18 17.90
CA THR A 424 -8.46 27.64 17.97
C THR A 424 -9.29 28.39 16.94
N ASP A 425 -9.59 27.73 15.83
CA ASP A 425 -10.04 28.39 14.59
C ASP A 425 -11.56 28.27 14.39
N TYR A 426 -12.24 27.44 15.19
CA TYR A 426 -13.65 27.09 15.04
C TYR A 426 -14.39 27.16 16.37
N THR A 427 -15.43 28.00 16.43
CA THR A 427 -16.30 28.16 17.60
C THR A 427 -17.73 27.67 17.34
N ASP A 428 -18.48 27.47 18.41
CA ASP A 428 -19.93 27.34 18.40
C ASP A 428 -20.65 28.69 18.17
N GLU A 429 -21.99 28.66 18.18
CA GLU A 429 -22.87 29.83 17.96
C GLU A 429 -22.73 30.91 19.06
N ASP A 430 -22.26 30.53 20.26
CA ASP A 430 -22.00 31.42 21.39
C ASP A 430 -20.55 31.95 21.41
N GLY A 431 -19.70 31.51 20.48
CA GLY A 431 -18.29 31.93 20.37
C GLY A 431 -17.30 31.12 21.21
N ASN A 432 -17.69 29.97 21.77
CA ASN A 432 -16.77 29.10 22.51
C ASN A 432 -16.05 28.14 21.54
N PRO A 433 -14.75 27.84 21.74
CA PRO A 433 -14.04 26.88 20.91
C PRO A 433 -14.55 25.45 21.13
N PHE A 434 -14.51 24.63 20.07
CA PHE A 434 -14.90 23.22 20.17
C PHE A 434 -13.76 22.32 20.72
N PRO A 435 -14.08 21.26 21.50
CA PRO A 435 -13.10 20.25 21.89
C PRO A 435 -12.47 19.54 20.69
N TYR A 436 -11.15 19.35 20.75
CA TYR A 436 -10.42 18.59 19.73
C TYR A 436 -10.73 17.09 19.85
N THR A 437 -11.23 16.50 18.77
CA THR A 437 -11.73 15.11 18.69
C THR A 437 -11.47 14.52 17.29
N MET A 438 -11.09 13.24 17.21
CA MET A 438 -11.11 12.49 15.94
C MET A 438 -12.53 12.06 15.57
N GLN A 439 -12.73 11.66 14.31
CA GLN A 439 -14.04 11.24 13.79
C GLN A 439 -14.65 10.10 14.62
N ALA A 440 -15.77 10.38 15.27
CA ALA A 440 -16.38 9.45 16.22
C ALA A 440 -16.91 8.18 15.53
N GLY A 441 -16.50 7.02 16.04
CA GLY A 441 -16.95 5.70 15.55
C GLY A 441 -16.06 5.04 14.49
N TYR A 442 -14.98 5.67 14.06
CA TYR A 442 -14.03 5.12 13.08
C TYR A 442 -12.65 4.86 13.70
N PHE A 443 -11.69 4.34 12.91
CA PHE A 443 -10.33 3.98 13.34
C PHE A 443 -10.31 3.01 14.55
N ASP A 444 -11.28 2.10 14.60
CA ASP A 444 -11.52 1.19 15.73
C ASP A 444 -11.32 -0.28 15.34
N LYS A 445 -11.49 -1.18 16.32
CA LYS A 445 -11.42 -2.63 16.11
C LYS A 445 -12.45 -3.14 15.09
N THR A 446 -13.65 -2.56 15.06
CA THR A 446 -14.75 -3.02 14.18
C THR A 446 -14.38 -2.84 12.71
N HIS A 447 -14.01 -1.62 12.33
CA HIS A 447 -13.67 -1.27 10.94
C HIS A 447 -12.36 -1.93 10.50
N ALA A 448 -11.37 -2.02 11.40
CA ALA A 448 -10.11 -2.67 11.11
C ALA A 448 -10.23 -4.19 10.87
N LEU A 449 -11.09 -4.89 11.63
CA LEU A 449 -11.38 -6.30 11.37
C LEU A 449 -12.09 -6.50 10.03
N ALA A 450 -13.03 -5.63 9.65
CA ALA A 450 -13.68 -5.68 8.33
C ALA A 450 -12.70 -5.40 7.18
N LEU A 451 -11.82 -4.41 7.34
CA LEU A 451 -10.74 -4.06 6.42
C LEU A 451 -9.78 -5.24 6.22
N ALA A 452 -9.37 -5.92 7.30
CA ALA A 452 -8.53 -7.11 7.24
C ALA A 452 -9.20 -8.31 6.54
N GLN A 453 -10.54 -8.44 6.62
CA GLN A 453 -11.28 -9.46 5.86
C GLN A 453 -11.29 -9.15 4.36
N ARG A 454 -11.53 -7.89 3.96
CA ARG A 454 -11.47 -7.44 2.56
C ARG A 454 -10.07 -7.66 1.97
N ALA A 455 -9.04 -7.29 2.72
CA ALA A 455 -7.63 -7.54 2.37
C ALA A 455 -7.36 -9.04 2.11
N LYS A 456 -7.74 -9.91 3.04
CA LYS A 456 -7.57 -11.36 2.89
C LYS A 456 -8.32 -11.92 1.67
N ALA A 457 -9.50 -11.41 1.35
CA ALA A 457 -10.27 -11.82 0.17
C ALA A 457 -9.59 -11.45 -1.17
N LEU A 458 -8.68 -10.48 -1.15
CA LEU A 458 -7.90 -10.02 -2.31
C LEU A 458 -6.47 -10.57 -2.35
N ASP A 459 -6.09 -11.43 -1.40
CA ASP A 459 -4.71 -11.90 -1.17
C ASP A 459 -3.72 -10.74 -0.97
N ILE A 460 -4.08 -9.75 -0.14
CA ILE A 460 -3.17 -8.69 0.33
C ILE A 460 -3.04 -8.75 1.86
N GLY A 461 -1.86 -8.44 2.38
CA GLY A 461 -1.60 -8.41 3.82
C GLY A 461 -2.28 -7.24 4.53
N TYR A 462 -2.46 -7.35 5.85
CA TYR A 462 -2.96 -6.25 6.69
C TYR A 462 -2.02 -6.01 7.88
N MET A 463 -1.71 -4.75 8.16
CA MET A 463 -0.94 -4.31 9.33
C MET A 463 -1.71 -3.23 10.13
N PRO A 464 -2.09 -3.50 11.39
CA PRO A 464 -2.62 -2.47 12.28
C PRO A 464 -1.53 -1.48 12.72
N SER A 465 -1.89 -0.19 12.78
CA SER A 465 -1.06 0.90 13.30
C SER A 465 -1.68 1.50 14.56
N PHE A 466 -1.20 1.08 15.72
CA PHE A 466 -1.69 1.55 17.01
C PHE A 466 -1.12 2.93 17.34
N HIS A 467 -1.97 3.95 17.52
CA HIS A 467 -1.51 5.30 17.88
C HIS A 467 -1.49 5.55 19.39
N PHE A 468 -1.97 4.60 20.22
CA PHE A 468 -2.01 4.68 21.70
C PHE A 468 -2.49 6.03 22.26
N SER A 469 -3.46 6.61 21.57
CA SER A 469 -4.06 7.91 21.83
C SER A 469 -5.47 7.93 21.21
N ASP A 470 -6.28 8.93 21.57
CA ASP A 470 -7.59 9.19 20.96
C ASP A 470 -7.50 10.13 19.74
N ALA A 471 -6.28 10.59 19.40
CA ALA A 471 -5.97 11.35 18.19
C ALA A 471 -4.54 11.11 17.68
N TRP A 472 -4.19 11.74 16.56
CA TRP A 472 -2.89 11.66 15.90
C TRP A 472 -1.69 11.76 16.86
N MET A 473 -0.84 10.72 16.88
CA MET A 473 0.44 10.71 17.61
C MET A 473 1.60 11.05 16.66
N SER A 474 2.54 11.88 17.12
CA SER A 474 3.85 12.10 16.49
C SER A 474 4.91 12.60 17.49
N ALA A 475 6.12 12.88 17.01
CA ALA A 475 7.26 13.32 17.82
C ALA A 475 6.96 14.46 18.82
N GLY A 476 6.01 15.35 18.49
CA GLY A 476 5.57 16.47 19.35
C GLY A 476 4.28 16.25 20.14
N LYS A 477 3.55 15.14 19.94
CA LYS A 477 2.21 14.89 20.51
C LYS A 477 1.98 13.40 20.76
N ALA A 478 1.76 12.98 22.00
CA ALA A 478 1.49 11.58 22.33
C ALA A 478 0.57 11.46 23.57
N PHE A 479 -0.58 12.14 23.51
CA PHE A 479 -1.51 12.28 24.62
C PHE A 479 -2.13 10.94 25.05
N THR A 480 -2.21 10.69 26.36
CA THR A 480 -2.90 9.51 26.91
C THR A 480 -4.40 9.51 26.52
N PRO A 481 -4.96 8.36 26.10
CA PRO A 481 -6.40 8.20 25.84
C PRO A 481 -7.26 8.59 27.05
N TYR A 482 -8.42 9.19 26.81
CA TYR A 482 -9.33 9.60 27.87
C TYR A 482 -9.84 8.41 28.69
N ASP A 483 -10.11 7.28 28.02
CA ASP A 483 -10.52 6.01 28.66
C ASP A 483 -9.40 5.38 29.53
N TRP A 484 -8.16 5.85 29.41
CA TRP A 484 -7.00 5.41 30.21
C TRP A 484 -6.65 6.40 31.35
N MET A 485 -7.49 7.42 31.55
CA MET A 485 -7.46 8.34 32.68
C MET A 485 -8.64 8.05 33.62
N TYR A 486 -8.59 8.55 34.85
CA TYR A 486 -9.71 8.49 35.79
C TYR A 486 -9.88 9.80 36.56
N LYS A 487 -11.01 9.96 37.24
CA LYS A 487 -11.22 11.11 38.15
C LYS A 487 -10.81 10.74 39.57
N ASP A 488 -9.93 11.54 40.16
CA ASP A 488 -9.50 11.37 41.54
C ASP A 488 -10.62 11.76 42.54
N ALA A 489 -10.32 11.67 43.84
CA ALA A 489 -11.28 12.00 44.91
C ALA A 489 -11.70 13.49 44.96
N SER A 490 -11.00 14.38 44.23
CA SER A 490 -11.39 15.78 44.03
C SER A 490 -12.23 16.01 42.76
N GLY A 491 -12.39 14.97 41.93
CA GLY A 491 -13.06 15.03 40.62
C GLY A 491 -12.13 15.45 39.47
N LYS A 492 -10.83 15.68 39.75
CA LYS A 492 -9.83 16.06 38.75
C LYS A 492 -9.44 14.83 37.92
N LEU A 493 -9.31 15.01 36.60
CA LEU A 493 -8.80 13.98 35.70
C LEU A 493 -7.29 13.77 35.92
N VAL A 494 -6.89 12.51 36.08
CA VAL A 494 -5.51 12.06 36.32
C VAL A 494 -5.23 10.77 35.54
N ASP A 495 -3.97 10.58 35.16
CA ASP A 495 -3.50 9.38 34.45
C ASP A 495 -3.47 8.14 35.36
N GLN A 496 -3.59 6.95 34.77
CA GLN A 496 -3.24 5.68 35.42
C GLN A 496 -1.78 5.67 35.88
N SER A 497 -1.47 4.91 36.94
CA SER A 497 -0.08 4.59 37.28
C SER A 497 0.60 3.76 36.17
N LEU A 498 1.93 3.69 36.16
CA LEU A 498 2.65 2.97 35.11
C LEU A 498 2.26 1.48 35.03
N ASP A 499 2.04 0.82 36.16
CA ASP A 499 1.68 -0.61 36.20
C ASP A 499 0.25 -0.86 35.66
N GLU A 500 -0.68 0.05 35.99
CA GLU A 500 -2.04 0.05 35.44
C GLU A 500 -2.01 0.33 33.92
N MET A 501 -1.26 1.35 33.49
CA MET A 501 -1.13 1.73 32.08
C MET A 501 -0.48 0.61 31.24
N THR A 502 0.52 -0.07 31.79
CA THR A 502 1.16 -1.26 31.18
C THR A 502 0.16 -2.40 31.03
N THR A 503 -0.68 -2.63 32.04
CA THR A 503 -1.74 -3.66 32.00
C THR A 503 -2.83 -3.29 30.98
N THR A 504 -3.25 -2.03 30.93
CA THR A 504 -4.24 -1.50 30.00
C THR A 504 -3.76 -1.62 28.55
N MET A 505 -2.50 -1.25 28.28
CA MET A 505 -1.91 -1.34 26.94
C MET A 505 -1.74 -2.79 26.46
N TYR A 506 -1.27 -3.70 27.32
CA TYR A 506 -1.23 -5.14 27.01
C TYR A 506 -2.61 -5.66 26.61
N ASN A 507 -3.64 -5.41 27.44
CA ASN A 507 -4.98 -5.93 27.18
C ASN A 507 -5.60 -5.38 25.89
N TYR A 508 -5.39 -4.09 25.59
CA TYR A 508 -5.87 -3.45 24.37
C TYR A 508 -5.25 -4.07 23.11
N VAL A 509 -3.92 -4.24 23.09
CA VAL A 509 -3.22 -4.84 21.94
C VAL A 509 -3.55 -6.32 21.82
N TYR A 510 -3.60 -7.05 22.94
CA TYR A 510 -3.93 -8.47 22.97
C TYR A 510 -5.33 -8.71 22.40
N ASP A 511 -6.37 -8.02 22.91
CA ASP A 511 -7.74 -8.18 22.43
C ASP A 511 -7.86 -7.86 20.93
N PHE A 512 -7.20 -6.80 20.46
CA PHE A 512 -7.22 -6.42 19.06
C PHE A 512 -6.59 -7.50 18.15
N ILE A 513 -5.34 -7.87 18.42
CA ILE A 513 -4.58 -8.86 17.63
C ILE A 513 -5.24 -10.24 17.73
N LYS A 514 -5.79 -10.58 18.90
CA LYS A 514 -6.52 -11.83 19.10
C LYS A 514 -7.77 -11.91 18.25
N GLY A 515 -8.52 -10.81 18.13
CA GLY A 515 -9.68 -10.71 17.23
C GLY A 515 -9.32 -10.98 15.77
N LEU A 516 -8.22 -10.42 15.27
CA LEU A 516 -7.69 -10.71 13.93
C LEU A 516 -7.34 -12.20 13.74
N VAL A 517 -6.69 -12.82 14.73
CA VAL A 517 -6.35 -14.25 14.70
C VAL A 517 -7.60 -15.13 14.72
N GLU A 518 -8.61 -14.79 15.53
CA GLU A 518 -9.84 -15.58 15.68
C GLU A 518 -10.76 -15.50 14.46
N GLN A 519 -10.80 -14.38 13.72
CA GLN A 519 -11.41 -14.32 12.38
C GLN A 519 -10.51 -14.89 11.27
N GLY A 520 -9.29 -15.34 11.60
CA GLY A 520 -8.35 -15.96 10.67
C GLY A 520 -7.66 -14.98 9.70
N THR A 521 -7.61 -13.69 10.01
CA THR A 521 -6.86 -12.65 9.28
C THR A 521 -5.61 -12.26 10.08
N VAL A 522 -4.72 -13.23 10.34
CA VAL A 522 -3.47 -12.99 11.08
C VAL A 522 -2.70 -11.84 10.40
N PRO A 523 -2.36 -10.75 11.11
CA PRO A 523 -1.71 -9.61 10.50
C PRO A 523 -0.27 -9.93 10.08
N MET A 524 0.24 -9.24 9.05
CA MET A 524 1.61 -9.44 8.54
C MET A 524 2.70 -8.85 9.46
N GLY A 525 2.30 -7.96 10.36
CA GLY A 525 3.11 -7.25 11.33
C GLY A 525 2.20 -6.37 12.19
N ALA A 526 2.73 -5.70 13.21
CA ALA A 526 1.99 -4.70 13.98
C ALA A 526 2.86 -3.45 14.20
N LYS A 527 2.37 -2.28 13.79
CA LYS A 527 3.02 -0.97 14.05
C LYS A 527 2.59 -0.51 15.45
N ILE A 528 3.47 -0.76 16.42
CA ILE A 528 3.27 -0.50 17.85
C ILE A 528 3.69 0.94 18.14
N GLY A 529 2.77 1.89 17.96
CA GLY A 529 3.01 3.33 18.12
C GLY A 529 3.42 4.02 16.81
N ASN A 530 3.13 5.32 16.71
CA ASN A 530 3.44 6.18 15.56
C ASN A 530 4.48 7.27 15.90
N GLU A 531 5.48 7.49 15.04
CA GLU A 531 6.47 8.59 15.11
C GLU A 531 6.93 8.90 16.56
N GLN A 532 7.46 7.88 17.23
CA GLN A 532 7.56 7.81 18.70
C GLN A 532 8.77 8.52 19.29
N ASP A 533 9.34 9.47 18.56
CA ASP A 533 10.52 10.25 18.94
C ASP A 533 10.26 11.11 20.20
N GLY A 534 8.98 11.40 20.50
CA GLY A 534 8.52 11.99 21.76
C GLY A 534 8.21 10.99 22.88
N GLY A 535 8.28 9.68 22.63
CA GLY A 535 7.68 8.63 23.46
C GLY A 535 6.20 8.38 23.14
N ILE A 536 5.48 7.71 24.04
CA ILE A 536 4.04 7.37 23.90
C ILE A 536 3.26 7.67 25.19
N ALA A 537 1.92 7.72 25.13
CA ALA A 537 1.00 7.80 26.29
C ALA A 537 1.53 8.69 27.44
N TRP A 538 1.65 9.99 27.17
CA TRP A 538 2.19 10.98 28.08
C TRP A 538 1.25 11.22 29.28
N PRO A 539 1.78 11.34 30.51
CA PRO A 539 3.19 11.48 30.86
C PRO A 539 3.95 10.15 30.99
N ASN A 540 3.27 9.01 31.17
CA ASN A 540 3.87 7.73 31.56
C ASN A 540 5.00 7.25 30.63
N GLY A 541 4.78 7.28 29.31
CA GLY A 541 5.78 6.87 28.32
C GLY A 541 6.57 8.03 27.69
N LYS A 542 6.64 9.21 28.32
CA LYS A 542 7.26 10.40 27.73
C LYS A 542 8.78 10.27 27.58
N GLY A 543 9.29 10.51 26.38
CA GLY A 543 10.68 10.31 25.98
C GLY A 543 11.01 8.85 25.68
N TYR A 544 11.47 8.56 24.46
CA TYR A 544 11.77 7.20 23.96
C TYR A 544 12.86 6.46 24.75
N SER A 545 13.69 7.18 25.52
CA SER A 545 14.73 6.61 26.37
C SER A 545 14.27 6.31 27.81
N SER A 546 13.02 6.62 28.17
CA SER A 546 12.51 6.48 29.54
C SER A 546 12.19 5.03 29.94
N ALA A 547 12.22 4.77 31.24
CA ALA A 547 11.79 3.48 31.80
C ALA A 547 10.29 3.21 31.58
N GLY A 548 9.47 4.26 31.54
CA GLY A 548 8.04 4.16 31.25
C GLY A 548 7.76 3.80 29.79
N TYR A 549 8.43 4.45 28.84
CA TYR A 549 8.36 4.08 27.41
C TYR A 549 8.70 2.60 27.20
N LYS A 550 9.79 2.13 27.80
CA LYS A 550 10.19 0.72 27.80
C LYS A 550 9.09 -0.21 28.33
N ALA A 551 8.51 0.11 29.48
CA ALA A 551 7.49 -0.75 30.11
C ALA A 551 6.25 -0.89 29.20
N LEU A 552 5.75 0.23 28.67
CA LEU A 552 4.60 0.28 27.79
C LEU A 552 4.86 -0.48 26.47
N ILE A 553 5.95 -0.16 25.75
CA ILE A 553 6.29 -0.86 24.50
C ILE A 553 6.51 -2.35 24.71
N ASN A 554 7.21 -2.76 25.78
CA ASN A 554 7.42 -4.18 26.05
C ASN A 554 6.09 -4.91 26.31
N SER A 555 5.11 -4.26 26.95
CA SER A 555 3.78 -4.85 27.16
C SER A 555 2.96 -4.98 25.88
N ALA A 556 3.04 -4.00 24.97
CA ALA A 556 2.42 -4.09 23.66
C ALA A 556 3.08 -5.17 22.78
N TYR A 557 4.42 -5.28 22.83
CA TYR A 557 5.20 -6.33 22.18
C TYR A 557 4.78 -7.72 22.67
N ASP A 558 4.75 -7.93 24.00
CA ASP A 558 4.38 -9.22 24.58
C ASP A 558 2.93 -9.58 24.22
N ALA A 559 2.02 -8.59 24.21
CA ALA A 559 0.63 -8.78 23.77
C ALA A 559 0.49 -9.20 22.30
N VAL A 560 1.31 -8.67 21.38
CA VAL A 560 1.33 -9.12 19.97
C VAL A 560 1.69 -10.60 19.88
N HIS A 561 2.76 -11.04 20.56
CA HIS A 561 3.21 -12.43 20.46
C HIS A 561 2.37 -13.42 21.24
N ASP A 562 1.79 -13.04 22.39
CA ASP A 562 0.86 -13.90 23.13
C ASP A 562 -0.47 -14.10 22.36
N ALA A 563 -0.89 -13.12 21.56
CA ALA A 563 -2.08 -13.21 20.72
C ALA A 563 -1.82 -13.89 19.37
N ALA A 564 -0.70 -13.55 18.71
CA ALA A 564 -0.27 -14.00 17.40
C ALA A 564 1.25 -14.32 17.36
N PRO A 565 1.66 -15.52 17.83
CA PRO A 565 3.07 -15.90 17.84
C PRO A 565 3.66 -15.91 16.42
N GLY A 566 4.78 -15.21 16.23
CA GLY A 566 5.47 -15.10 14.94
C GLY A 566 5.07 -13.92 14.04
N VAL A 567 4.19 -13.02 14.51
CA VAL A 567 3.95 -11.70 13.89
C VAL A 567 5.02 -10.71 14.37
N SER A 568 5.70 -10.02 13.43
CA SER A 568 6.74 -9.03 13.77
C SER A 568 6.15 -7.74 14.39
N ALA A 569 6.68 -7.33 15.55
CA ALA A 569 6.37 -6.07 16.20
C ALA A 569 7.30 -4.92 15.73
N PHE A 570 6.72 -3.87 15.15
CA PHE A 570 7.44 -2.70 14.60
C PHE A 570 7.34 -1.47 15.50
N ILE A 571 8.47 -0.77 15.70
CA ILE A 571 8.51 0.57 16.32
C ILE A 571 8.71 1.62 15.21
N HIS A 572 7.81 2.61 15.14
CA HIS A 572 7.83 3.69 14.13
C HIS A 572 8.50 4.97 14.65
N THR A 573 9.42 5.56 13.88
CA THR A 573 10.09 6.84 14.17
C THR A 573 10.13 7.75 12.94
N ASN A 574 10.06 9.08 13.14
CA ASN A 574 9.96 10.04 12.04
C ASN A 574 11.32 10.38 11.37
N ASN A 575 12.40 9.79 11.87
CA ASN A 575 13.78 10.10 11.49
C ASN A 575 14.28 9.30 10.27
N GLY A 576 13.39 8.97 9.33
CA GLY A 576 13.63 8.09 8.18
C GLY A 576 14.65 8.57 7.14
N TYR A 577 15.28 9.72 7.34
CA TYR A 577 16.23 10.36 6.40
C TYR A 577 17.67 10.36 6.91
N THR A 578 17.90 9.99 8.18
CA THR A 578 19.15 10.30 8.88
C THR A 578 19.64 9.09 9.70
N PRO A 579 20.55 8.27 9.15
CA PRO A 579 21.15 7.13 9.82
C PRO A 579 21.73 7.40 11.20
N SER A 580 22.33 8.56 11.48
CA SER A 580 22.81 8.87 12.84
C SER A 580 21.69 8.87 13.87
N ASN A 581 20.50 9.34 13.49
CA ASN A 581 19.35 9.45 14.38
C ASN A 581 18.77 8.05 14.65
N SER A 582 18.52 7.27 13.59
CA SER A 582 18.10 5.86 13.70
C SER A 582 19.09 5.04 14.54
N ASN A 583 20.40 5.18 14.27
CA ASN A 583 21.47 4.48 14.96
C ASN A 583 21.50 4.78 16.46
N THR A 584 21.27 6.04 16.84
CA THR A 584 21.16 6.45 18.24
C THR A 584 19.87 5.92 18.86
N GLN A 585 18.74 6.00 18.16
CA GLN A 585 17.42 5.65 18.70
C GLN A 585 17.23 4.13 18.89
N PHE A 586 17.42 3.34 17.83
CA PHE A 586 17.33 1.87 17.90
C PHE A 586 18.52 1.26 18.66
N GLY A 587 19.68 1.93 18.69
CA GLY A 587 20.78 1.61 19.62
C GLY A 587 20.39 1.84 21.09
N THR A 588 19.66 2.92 21.40
CA THR A 588 19.11 3.18 22.73
C THR A 588 18.08 2.13 23.12
N PHE A 589 17.18 1.75 22.20
CA PHE A 589 16.18 0.70 22.44
C PHE A 589 16.82 -0.64 22.83
N ARG A 590 17.83 -1.09 22.08
CA ARG A 590 18.62 -2.29 22.44
C ARG A 590 19.28 -2.16 23.82
N THR A 591 19.98 -1.05 24.07
CA THR A 591 20.71 -0.81 25.33
C THR A 591 19.78 -0.80 26.54
N ASN A 592 18.59 -0.21 26.41
CA ASN A 592 17.59 -0.15 27.47
C ASN A 592 16.81 -1.47 27.64
N GLY A 593 16.86 -2.40 26.68
CA GLY A 593 16.05 -3.62 26.69
C GLY A 593 14.58 -3.37 26.32
N VAL A 594 14.35 -2.51 25.33
CA VAL A 594 13.06 -2.39 24.62
C VAL A 594 12.96 -3.54 23.61
N LYS A 595 11.80 -4.21 23.55
CA LYS A 595 11.52 -5.35 22.67
C LYS A 595 10.92 -4.87 21.34
N PHE A 596 11.41 -5.41 20.23
CA PHE A 596 10.90 -5.17 18.86
C PHE A 596 11.47 -6.22 17.89
N ASP A 597 10.77 -6.46 16.79
CA ASP A 597 11.24 -7.26 15.64
C ASP A 597 11.60 -6.40 14.42
N GLY A 598 10.94 -5.25 14.30
CA GLY A 598 10.97 -4.43 13.10
C GLY A 598 11.24 -2.96 13.38
N GLN A 599 11.93 -2.33 12.44
CA GLN A 599 12.18 -0.90 12.40
C GLN A 599 11.23 -0.29 11.38
N ALA A 600 10.53 0.78 11.75
CA ALA A 600 9.62 1.48 10.87
C ALA A 600 9.95 2.98 10.80
N TYR A 601 9.79 3.59 9.62
CA TYR A 601 10.20 4.97 9.35
C TYR A 601 9.19 5.79 8.52
N SER A 602 9.14 7.11 8.74
CA SER A 602 8.56 8.11 7.83
C SER A 602 9.63 8.57 6.83
N LEU A 603 9.41 8.42 5.52
CA LEU A 603 10.39 8.72 4.46
C LEU A 603 9.73 9.38 3.23
N TYR A 604 9.23 10.61 3.40
CA TYR A 604 8.49 11.36 2.37
C TYR A 604 9.37 11.93 1.24
N GLY A 605 8.84 11.97 0.01
CA GLY A 605 9.55 12.33 -1.22
C GLY A 605 9.98 13.79 -1.41
N GLY A 606 9.80 14.64 -0.38
CA GLY A 606 10.40 15.98 -0.33
C GLY A 606 11.89 15.98 0.07
N HIS A 607 12.41 14.85 0.54
CA HIS A 607 13.84 14.63 0.75
C HIS A 607 14.48 14.01 -0.49
N THR A 608 15.81 14.06 -0.59
CA THR A 608 16.55 13.52 -1.74
C THR A 608 16.43 12.00 -1.81
N SER A 609 16.28 11.47 -3.04
CA SER A 609 15.95 10.06 -3.27
C SER A 609 17.07 9.09 -2.85
N ASP A 610 18.32 9.56 -2.71
CA ASP A 610 19.48 8.82 -2.21
C ASP A 610 19.39 8.43 -0.72
N ALA A 611 18.58 9.14 0.07
CA ALA A 611 18.33 8.80 1.46
C ALA A 611 17.71 7.40 1.61
N ILE A 612 16.90 6.96 0.64
CA ILE A 612 16.16 5.68 0.67
C ILE A 612 17.11 4.46 0.71
N PRO A 613 17.97 4.23 -0.29
CA PRO A 613 18.88 3.09 -0.24
C PRO A 613 19.93 3.23 0.88
N TRP A 614 20.31 4.45 1.27
CA TRP A 614 21.30 4.66 2.33
C TRP A 614 20.76 4.30 3.73
N MET A 615 19.53 4.72 4.04
CA MET A 615 18.84 4.31 5.27
C MET A 615 18.56 2.81 5.31
N LEU A 616 18.07 2.24 4.20
CA LEU A 616 17.84 0.80 4.10
C LEU A 616 19.14 0.02 4.37
N THR A 617 20.26 0.39 3.73
CA THR A 617 21.56 -0.28 3.92
C THR A 617 22.08 -0.16 5.37
N ASN A 618 22.15 1.04 5.93
CA ASN A 618 22.65 1.25 7.30
C ASN A 618 21.85 0.44 8.33
N ASN A 619 20.51 0.45 8.23
CA ASN A 619 19.67 -0.23 9.21
C ASN A 619 19.62 -1.75 8.97
N ILE A 620 19.81 -2.21 7.72
CA ILE A 620 20.07 -3.63 7.42
C ILE A 620 21.36 -4.09 8.09
N GLU A 621 22.49 -3.41 7.90
CA GLU A 621 23.79 -3.81 8.43
C GLU A 621 23.88 -3.76 9.96
N LYS A 622 23.37 -2.68 10.57
CA LYS A 622 23.53 -2.44 12.01
C LYS A 622 22.54 -3.20 12.88
N PHE A 623 21.37 -3.56 12.34
CA PHE A 623 20.32 -4.27 13.04
C PHE A 623 19.96 -5.58 12.31
N PRO A 624 20.92 -6.53 12.16
CA PRO A 624 20.77 -7.66 11.22
C PRO A 624 19.62 -8.62 11.54
N ASP A 625 19.21 -8.66 12.81
CA ASP A 625 18.08 -9.40 13.39
C ASP A 625 16.75 -8.62 13.39
N LYS A 626 16.62 -7.54 12.60
CA LYS A 626 15.44 -6.68 12.57
C LYS A 626 14.94 -6.37 11.17
N ASP A 627 13.64 -6.58 10.93
CA ASP A 627 12.95 -6.18 9.70
C ASP A 627 12.97 -4.64 9.52
N TYR A 628 12.62 -4.16 8.33
CA TYR A 628 12.66 -2.74 7.95
C TYR A 628 11.40 -2.36 7.16
N LEU A 629 10.73 -1.25 7.46
CA LEU A 629 9.63 -0.73 6.64
C LEU A 629 9.62 0.81 6.63
N ASP A 630 9.46 1.42 5.45
CA ASP A 630 9.07 2.83 5.36
C ASP A 630 7.54 2.90 5.45
N VAL A 631 6.99 3.00 6.66
CA VAL A 631 5.55 2.87 6.91
C VAL A 631 4.74 4.13 6.56
N GLU A 632 5.41 5.23 6.23
CA GLU A 632 4.79 6.45 5.73
C GLU A 632 5.67 7.09 4.64
N THR A 633 5.11 7.29 3.44
CA THR A 633 5.73 8.08 2.38
C THR A 633 4.68 8.75 1.49
N GLY A 634 5.11 9.62 0.57
CA GLY A 634 4.23 10.26 -0.40
C GLY A 634 4.94 11.33 -1.24
N TYR A 635 4.23 11.85 -2.25
CA TYR A 635 4.71 12.85 -3.21
C TYR A 635 3.50 13.57 -3.84
N ALA A 636 3.61 14.88 -4.12
CA ALA A 636 2.47 15.68 -4.59
C ALA A 636 2.18 15.52 -6.09
N PHE A 637 0.97 15.06 -6.44
CA PHE A 637 0.52 14.94 -7.84
C PHE A 637 -0.17 16.21 -8.38
N THR A 638 -0.60 17.12 -7.51
CA THR A 638 -1.09 18.45 -7.87
C THR A 638 -0.76 19.47 -6.78
N LYS A 639 -0.90 20.75 -7.10
CA LYS A 639 -0.68 21.90 -6.21
C LYS A 639 -1.99 22.48 -5.65
N TYR A 640 -3.12 22.15 -6.28
CA TYR A 640 -4.44 22.69 -5.96
C TYR A 640 -5.07 21.99 -4.77
N ASN A 641 -5.54 22.78 -3.81
CA ASN A 641 -6.49 22.33 -2.79
C ASN A 641 -7.82 21.88 -3.44
N PRO A 642 -8.65 21.06 -2.78
CA PRO A 642 -9.83 20.45 -3.40
C PRO A 642 -11.01 21.43 -3.50
N ASP A 643 -10.90 22.58 -2.83
CA ASP A 643 -11.82 23.71 -2.87
C ASP A 643 -11.56 24.67 -4.04
N TRP A 644 -10.46 24.46 -4.80
CA TRP A 644 -10.02 25.29 -5.93
C TRP A 644 -9.61 26.72 -5.57
N ALA A 645 -9.44 27.03 -4.28
CA ALA A 645 -9.22 28.39 -3.80
C ALA A 645 -7.73 28.81 -3.82
N ASP A 646 -6.84 27.94 -3.34
CA ASP A 646 -5.43 28.25 -3.12
C ASP A 646 -4.47 27.29 -3.85
N GLU A 647 -3.39 27.85 -4.40
CA GLU A 647 -2.18 27.11 -4.77
C GLU A 647 -1.19 27.11 -3.60
N SER A 648 -0.63 25.95 -3.27
CA SER A 648 0.19 25.77 -2.07
C SER A 648 1.47 24.94 -2.36
N GLY A 649 2.48 25.07 -1.50
CA GLY A 649 3.79 24.46 -1.66
C GLY A 649 3.71 22.94 -1.86
N SER A 650 4.24 22.45 -2.98
CA SER A 650 4.11 21.05 -3.40
C SER A 650 5.31 20.21 -2.98
N MET A 651 5.06 19.12 -2.27
CA MET A 651 6.09 18.24 -1.72
C MET A 651 6.66 17.31 -2.81
N GLY A 652 7.93 17.49 -3.18
CA GLY A 652 8.62 16.67 -4.18
C GLY A 652 10.03 17.19 -4.52
N GLN A 653 10.60 16.70 -5.61
CA GLN A 653 11.98 16.95 -6.05
C GLN A 653 12.03 17.48 -7.51
N SER A 654 11.92 18.80 -7.68
CA SER A 654 11.83 19.48 -8.99
C SER A 654 13.13 19.52 -9.80
N SER A 655 14.23 19.01 -9.25
CA SER A 655 15.49 18.75 -9.96
C SER A 655 15.45 17.48 -10.81
N TYR A 656 14.62 16.50 -10.42
CA TYR A 656 14.59 15.16 -10.99
C TYR A 656 13.29 14.84 -11.73
N TYR A 657 12.15 15.26 -11.16
CA TYR A 657 10.82 14.90 -11.64
C TYR A 657 9.90 16.13 -11.73
N ALA A 658 8.78 16.01 -12.42
CA ALA A 658 7.74 17.03 -12.44
C ALA A 658 7.01 17.08 -11.08
N ILE A 659 7.25 18.12 -10.26
CA ILE A 659 6.46 18.35 -9.04
C ILE A 659 5.02 18.77 -9.37
N ALA A 660 4.09 18.50 -8.47
CA ALA A 660 2.66 18.80 -8.66
C ALA A 660 2.12 18.21 -9.98
N ASN A 661 2.54 16.99 -10.30
CA ASN A 661 2.16 16.30 -11.53
C ASN A 661 1.98 14.79 -11.33
N PRO A 662 0.93 14.16 -11.91
CA PRO A 662 0.68 12.72 -11.81
C PRO A 662 1.86 11.86 -12.26
N ASN A 663 2.44 12.23 -13.40
CA ASN A 663 3.53 11.49 -14.02
C ASN A 663 4.84 11.63 -13.23
N GLY A 664 5.05 12.77 -12.54
CA GLY A 664 6.15 12.92 -11.60
C GLY A 664 5.98 12.09 -10.33
N GLN A 665 4.77 11.97 -9.81
CA GLN A 665 4.44 11.07 -8.69
C GLN A 665 4.74 9.60 -9.07
N TYR A 666 4.41 9.19 -10.30
CA TYR A 666 4.73 7.88 -10.89
C TYR A 666 6.25 7.64 -11.03
N ASN A 667 6.97 8.54 -11.70
CA ASN A 667 8.42 8.38 -11.94
C ASN A 667 9.23 8.34 -10.62
N TRP A 668 8.90 9.20 -9.64
CA TRP A 668 9.54 9.15 -8.32
C TRP A 668 9.24 7.84 -7.59
N LEU A 669 8.01 7.34 -7.67
CA LEU A 669 7.60 6.11 -6.98
C LEU A 669 8.25 4.84 -7.60
N LEU A 670 8.53 4.85 -8.91
CA LEU A 670 9.33 3.82 -9.56
C LEU A 670 10.78 3.78 -9.03
N ASP A 671 11.44 4.94 -8.88
CA ASP A 671 12.79 4.99 -8.30
C ASP A 671 12.78 4.68 -6.79
N TYR A 672 11.72 5.05 -6.06
CA TYR A 672 11.53 4.68 -4.65
C TYR A 672 11.49 3.15 -4.48
N MET A 673 10.68 2.46 -5.30
CA MET A 673 10.63 1.00 -5.29
C MET A 673 11.94 0.39 -5.76
N GLN A 674 12.58 0.96 -6.78
CA GLN A 674 13.87 0.49 -7.29
C GLN A 674 14.97 0.47 -6.20
N ALA A 675 15.01 1.47 -5.32
CA ALA A 675 15.93 1.51 -4.17
C ALA A 675 15.83 0.25 -3.28
N MET A 676 14.62 -0.29 -3.10
CA MET A 676 14.36 -1.50 -2.30
C MET A 676 14.90 -2.80 -2.90
N ARG A 677 15.44 -2.77 -4.14
CA ARG A 677 16.10 -3.92 -4.78
C ARG A 677 17.58 -3.72 -5.05
N GLU A 678 18.04 -2.48 -5.13
CA GLU A 678 19.46 -2.16 -5.34
C GLU A 678 20.28 -2.30 -4.05
N VAL A 679 19.62 -2.23 -2.88
CA VAL A 679 20.20 -2.67 -1.61
C VAL A 679 20.10 -4.20 -1.46
N ALA A 680 21.13 -4.80 -0.87
CA ALA A 680 21.19 -6.23 -0.55
C ALA A 680 20.24 -6.67 0.59
N ASN A 681 19.88 -7.96 0.65
CA ASN A 681 19.12 -8.56 1.75
C ASN A 681 19.68 -9.93 2.19
N PRO A 682 20.95 -10.04 2.64
CA PRO A 682 21.60 -11.33 2.93
C PRO A 682 20.99 -12.13 4.08
N TYR A 683 19.99 -11.57 4.78
CA TYR A 683 19.35 -12.13 5.97
C TYR A 683 17.84 -12.44 5.75
N ASP A 684 17.35 -12.35 4.52
CA ASP A 684 15.95 -12.61 4.12
C ASP A 684 14.90 -11.94 5.02
N ARG A 685 15.06 -10.63 5.22
CA ARG A 685 14.17 -9.82 6.06
C ARG A 685 13.02 -9.20 5.28
N MET A 686 11.90 -8.97 5.98
CA MET A 686 10.80 -8.20 5.42
C MET A 686 11.26 -6.76 5.20
N ARG A 687 11.10 -6.28 3.97
CA ARG A 687 11.46 -4.92 3.54
C ARG A 687 10.48 -4.35 2.53
N GLY A 688 10.26 -3.05 2.58
CA GLY A 688 9.35 -2.34 1.68
C GLY A 688 8.78 -1.08 2.33
N PHE A 689 7.62 -0.66 1.84
CA PHE A 689 7.02 0.62 2.19
C PHE A 689 5.49 0.55 2.25
N PHE A 690 4.88 1.57 2.87
CA PHE A 690 3.47 1.91 2.74
C PHE A 690 3.35 3.36 2.28
N TYR A 691 2.68 3.58 1.15
CA TYR A 691 2.32 4.93 0.73
C TYR A 691 1.23 5.46 1.66
N TRP A 692 1.42 6.65 2.23
CA TRP A 692 0.53 7.19 3.26
C TRP A 692 -0.73 7.84 2.66
N GLU A 693 -1.90 7.48 3.20
CA GLU A 693 -3.24 7.95 2.82
C GLU A 693 -3.47 7.90 1.30
N THR A 694 -3.39 6.71 0.71
CA THR A 694 -3.56 6.50 -0.74
C THR A 694 -4.97 6.81 -1.23
N ASP A 695 -5.93 6.64 -0.33
CA ASP A 695 -7.38 6.55 -0.51
C ASP A 695 -8.13 7.83 -0.11
N TRP A 696 -7.46 8.79 0.54
CA TRP A 696 -8.11 9.92 1.25
C TRP A 696 -8.66 11.02 0.33
N ILE A 697 -9.54 10.63 -0.58
CA ILE A 697 -10.34 11.54 -1.40
C ILE A 697 -11.29 12.37 -0.53
N VAL A 698 -11.66 13.53 -1.07
CA VAL A 698 -12.21 14.61 -0.26
C VAL A 698 -13.72 14.52 -0.19
N VAL A 699 -14.21 13.99 0.94
CA VAL A 699 -15.65 13.78 1.21
C VAL A 699 -16.11 14.56 2.45
N GLU A 700 -17.31 15.14 2.40
CA GLU A 700 -17.98 15.67 3.60
C GLU A 700 -17.98 14.62 4.73
N GLY A 701 -17.66 15.03 5.96
CA GLY A 701 -17.51 14.12 7.11
C GLY A 701 -16.17 13.39 7.21
N ALA A 702 -15.45 13.14 6.11
CA ALA A 702 -14.16 12.41 6.09
C ALA A 702 -12.92 13.29 6.42
N GLY A 703 -13.08 14.31 7.27
CA GLY A 703 -12.02 15.28 7.60
C GLY A 703 -11.01 14.78 8.64
N ALA A 704 -9.84 15.43 8.70
CA ALA A 704 -8.68 15.01 9.52
C ALA A 704 -8.92 14.98 11.04
N SER A 705 -10.06 15.50 11.48
CA SER A 705 -10.66 15.47 12.83
C SER A 705 -12.11 15.96 12.69
N THR A 706 -12.98 15.79 13.69
CA THR A 706 -14.45 15.95 13.57
C THR A 706 -14.93 17.27 12.95
N ARG A 707 -14.17 18.36 13.08
CA ARG A 707 -14.45 19.67 12.48
C ARG A 707 -13.29 20.25 11.66
N GLY A 708 -12.25 19.44 11.41
CA GLY A 708 -11.09 19.87 10.64
C GLY A 708 -11.37 19.91 9.13
N PRO A 709 -10.68 20.77 8.37
CA PRO A 709 -10.69 20.72 6.91
C PRO A 709 -10.07 19.41 6.40
N ASN A 710 -10.41 19.06 5.16
CA ASN A 710 -9.89 17.89 4.46
C ASN A 710 -8.58 18.32 3.75
N THR A 711 -7.43 18.09 4.36
CA THR A 711 -6.15 18.75 4.00
C THR A 711 -5.10 17.85 3.34
N VAL A 712 -5.38 16.56 3.19
CA VAL A 712 -4.46 15.53 2.70
C VAL A 712 -5.05 14.87 1.45
N ASP A 713 -5.02 15.64 0.38
CA ASP A 713 -5.72 15.36 -0.88
C ASP A 713 -4.78 15.41 -2.09
N ARG A 714 -3.75 16.27 -2.04
CA ARG A 714 -2.76 16.51 -3.12
C ARG A 714 -1.68 15.42 -3.26
N ARG A 715 -1.74 14.39 -2.41
CA ARG A 715 -0.73 13.32 -2.30
C ARG A 715 -1.32 11.91 -2.43
N THR A 716 -2.64 11.77 -2.46
CA THR A 716 -3.34 10.48 -2.65
C THR A 716 -2.94 9.80 -3.97
N MET A 717 -3.36 8.55 -4.14
CA MET A 717 -3.23 7.80 -5.40
C MET A 717 -4.51 7.82 -6.25
N PHE A 718 -5.49 8.61 -5.82
CA PHE A 718 -6.69 8.97 -6.56
C PHE A 718 -6.80 10.50 -6.66
N ASN A 719 -7.32 10.99 -7.78
CA ASN A 719 -7.50 12.41 -8.08
C ASN A 719 -8.41 13.10 -7.03
N ASN A 720 -8.02 14.29 -6.57
CA ASN A 720 -8.80 15.17 -5.68
C ASN A 720 -9.87 16.01 -6.41
N GLY A 721 -10.18 15.68 -7.66
CA GLY A 721 -11.13 16.41 -8.50
C GLY A 721 -10.47 17.44 -9.43
N ASP A 722 -9.16 17.34 -9.65
CA ASP A 722 -8.40 18.18 -10.58
C ASP A 722 -8.78 17.89 -12.04
N PRO A 723 -9.38 18.85 -12.75
CA PRO A 723 -9.83 18.68 -14.14
C PRO A 723 -8.73 19.00 -15.16
N SER A 724 -7.54 19.44 -14.73
CA SER A 724 -6.36 19.55 -15.59
C SER A 724 -5.70 18.18 -15.82
N ILE A 725 -5.84 17.29 -14.83
CA ILE A 725 -5.57 15.86 -14.94
C ILE A 725 -6.61 15.22 -15.88
N LYS A 726 -6.23 14.17 -16.59
CA LYS A 726 -7.11 13.43 -17.51
C LYS A 726 -7.57 12.12 -16.90
N GLU A 727 -8.79 11.72 -17.20
CA GLU A 727 -9.29 10.38 -16.91
C GLU A 727 -8.43 9.37 -17.68
N MET A 728 -7.80 8.41 -16.98
CA MET A 728 -6.80 7.54 -17.60
C MET A 728 -7.42 6.64 -18.67
N GLY A 729 -6.92 6.78 -19.90
CA GLY A 729 -7.52 6.18 -21.10
C GLY A 729 -8.55 7.08 -21.81
N SER A 730 -8.72 8.33 -21.42
CA SER A 730 -9.62 9.27 -22.10
C SER A 730 -8.99 10.65 -22.35
N LEU A 731 -9.61 11.42 -23.24
CA LEU A 731 -9.38 12.86 -23.39
C LEU A 731 -10.25 13.69 -22.43
N ALA A 732 -11.20 13.04 -21.73
CA ALA A 732 -12.01 13.66 -20.69
C ALA A 732 -11.17 14.16 -19.52
N ASN A 733 -11.62 15.24 -18.89
CA ASN A 733 -11.03 15.72 -17.64
C ASN A 733 -11.29 14.70 -16.53
N GLY A 734 -10.29 14.47 -15.69
CA GLY A 734 -10.41 13.59 -14.52
C GLY A 734 -11.40 14.15 -13.50
N LYS A 735 -11.95 13.27 -12.67
CA LYS A 735 -12.86 13.59 -11.57
C LYS A 735 -12.37 12.99 -10.25
N MET A 736 -12.97 13.44 -9.15
CA MET A 736 -12.66 12.94 -7.80
C MET A 736 -12.76 11.42 -7.74
N GLY A 737 -11.72 10.77 -7.22
CA GLY A 737 -11.68 9.31 -7.13
C GLY A 737 -11.18 8.57 -8.37
N ASP A 738 -10.84 9.25 -9.47
CA ASP A 738 -10.12 8.61 -10.58
C ASP A 738 -8.72 8.18 -10.13
N MET A 739 -8.35 6.93 -10.40
CA MET A 739 -6.99 6.44 -10.14
C MET A 739 -5.91 7.25 -10.89
N MET A 740 -4.73 7.35 -10.28
CA MET A 740 -3.59 8.13 -10.80
C MET A 740 -2.53 7.25 -11.50
N ASP A 741 -1.75 7.84 -12.42
CA ASP A 741 -0.57 7.22 -13.09
C ASP A 741 0.28 6.38 -12.13
N SER A 742 0.49 6.93 -10.92
CA SER A 742 1.34 6.36 -9.87
C SER A 742 0.92 4.97 -9.42
N MET A 743 -0.35 4.56 -9.60
CA MET A 743 -0.78 3.19 -9.32
C MET A 743 -0.05 2.18 -10.20
N TYR A 744 0.24 2.49 -11.46
CA TYR A 744 0.97 1.57 -12.34
C TYR A 744 2.43 1.36 -11.91
N ALA A 745 3.00 2.19 -11.04
CA ALA A 745 4.34 1.95 -10.48
C ALA A 745 4.37 0.67 -9.61
N TYR A 746 3.25 0.26 -9.02
CA TYR A 746 3.16 -0.98 -8.23
C TYR A 746 3.26 -2.26 -9.09
N LEU A 747 3.09 -2.15 -10.41
CA LEU A 747 3.36 -3.21 -11.39
C LEU A 747 4.86 -3.39 -11.70
N TRP A 748 5.74 -2.60 -11.10
CA TRP A 748 7.19 -2.76 -11.22
C TRP A 748 7.62 -4.21 -10.94
N ARG A 749 8.46 -4.73 -11.85
CA ARG A 749 8.82 -6.16 -11.92
C ARG A 749 9.78 -6.63 -10.80
N GLY A 750 10.32 -5.72 -10.00
CA GLY A 750 11.06 -6.09 -8.78
C GLY A 750 12.51 -6.55 -8.98
N HIS A 751 13.12 -6.31 -10.15
CA HIS A 751 14.48 -6.79 -10.41
C HIS A 751 15.57 -5.73 -10.11
N ALA A 752 16.69 -6.19 -9.55
CA ALA A 752 17.92 -5.41 -9.46
C ALA A 752 18.54 -5.22 -10.85
N LYS A 753 18.99 -4.00 -11.16
CA LYS A 753 19.38 -3.56 -12.51
C LYS A 753 20.88 -3.28 -12.59
N ASN A 754 21.49 -3.59 -13.72
CA ASN A 754 22.92 -3.37 -13.96
C ASN A 754 23.18 -1.90 -14.29
N LYS A 755 24.13 -1.27 -13.60
CA LYS A 755 24.40 0.17 -13.75
C LYS A 755 25.89 0.52 -13.60
N PRO A 756 26.53 1.16 -14.59
CA PRO A 756 27.86 1.74 -14.42
C PRO A 756 27.86 2.89 -13.40
N ALA A 757 28.93 3.04 -12.61
CA ALA A 757 29.07 4.12 -11.63
C ALA A 757 28.93 5.54 -12.22
N THR A 758 29.33 5.68 -13.49
CA THR A 758 29.31 6.93 -14.25
C THR A 758 27.93 7.28 -14.81
N MET A 759 26.97 6.35 -14.73
CA MET A 759 25.60 6.56 -15.20
C MET A 759 24.78 7.25 -14.11
N LEU A 760 24.15 8.37 -14.43
CA LEU A 760 23.39 9.19 -13.49
C LEU A 760 21.88 8.87 -13.55
N SER A 761 21.23 8.90 -12.40
CA SER A 761 19.77 8.76 -12.18
C SER A 761 19.45 9.34 -10.79
N PRO A 762 18.17 9.49 -10.38
CA PRO A 762 17.82 10.15 -9.11
C PRO A 762 18.39 9.50 -7.83
N LEU A 763 18.64 8.18 -7.84
CA LEU A 763 19.37 7.47 -6.77
C LEU A 763 20.90 7.62 -6.91
N GLN A 764 21.42 8.86 -6.93
CA GLN A 764 22.87 9.08 -6.89
C GLN A 764 23.46 8.65 -5.53
N GLY A 765 24.72 8.20 -5.49
CA GLY A 765 25.45 7.96 -4.23
C GLY A 765 25.65 6.49 -3.86
N PHE A 766 24.83 5.57 -4.39
CA PHE A 766 25.23 4.16 -4.48
C PHE A 766 26.20 4.04 -5.66
N GLY A 767 27.46 3.67 -5.35
CA GLY A 767 28.60 3.77 -6.27
C GLY A 767 28.62 2.69 -7.36
N THR A 768 29.82 2.27 -7.79
CA THR A 768 29.96 1.19 -8.77
C THR A 768 29.32 -0.11 -8.25
N TYR A 769 28.20 -0.51 -8.85
CA TYR A 769 27.70 -1.87 -8.74
C TYR A 769 27.26 -2.38 -10.11
N ALA A 770 28.18 -3.09 -10.78
CA ALA A 770 27.73 -4.10 -11.72
C ALA A 770 27.01 -5.18 -10.90
N VAL A 771 25.69 -5.33 -11.06
CA VAL A 771 24.93 -6.41 -10.41
C VAL A 771 25.29 -7.72 -11.11
N THR A 772 26.40 -8.31 -10.69
CA THR A 772 26.77 -9.67 -11.09
C THR A 772 25.82 -10.63 -10.37
N LYS A 773 24.62 -10.82 -10.94
CA LYS A 773 23.56 -11.74 -10.48
C LYS A 773 24.19 -13.10 -10.19
N THR A 774 24.48 -13.35 -8.91
CA THR A 774 25.16 -14.57 -8.47
C THR A 774 24.13 -15.45 -7.80
N ALA A 775 23.94 -16.67 -8.31
CA ALA A 775 23.04 -17.64 -7.69
C ALA A 775 23.56 -18.01 -6.29
N PRO A 776 22.70 -18.30 -5.31
CA PRO A 776 23.13 -18.73 -3.99
C PRO A 776 23.99 -20.01 -4.09
N THR A 777 25.15 -19.99 -3.44
CA THR A 777 26.13 -21.10 -3.38
C THR A 777 26.17 -21.79 -2.02
N GLY A 778 25.58 -21.18 -1.00
CA GLY A 778 25.40 -21.76 0.33
C GLY A 778 24.22 -21.12 1.06
N ILE A 779 23.71 -21.83 2.07
CA ILE A 779 22.78 -21.28 3.06
C ILE A 779 23.17 -21.85 4.42
N SER A 780 23.04 -21.02 5.46
CA SER A 780 23.23 -21.38 6.86
C SER A 780 22.12 -20.75 7.70
N LEU A 781 21.97 -21.22 8.94
CA LEU A 781 21.08 -20.61 9.93
C LEU A 781 21.91 -20.14 11.13
N ASN A 782 21.51 -19.01 11.73
CA ASN A 782 22.11 -18.49 12.96
C ASN A 782 22.14 -19.49 14.12
N LYS A 783 21.21 -20.47 14.13
CA LYS A 783 21.07 -21.49 15.17
C LYS A 783 20.73 -22.84 14.55
N THR A 784 21.63 -23.82 14.69
CA THR A 784 21.45 -25.22 14.23
C THR A 784 20.63 -26.07 15.20
N SER A 785 20.31 -25.56 16.38
CA SER A 785 19.30 -26.12 17.28
C SER A 785 18.64 -25.03 18.11
N LEU A 786 17.40 -25.30 18.57
CA LEU A 786 16.61 -24.45 19.46
C LEU A 786 15.99 -25.30 20.57
N THR A 787 15.81 -24.71 21.75
CA THR A 787 14.97 -25.26 22.82
C THR A 787 13.94 -24.22 23.21
N LEU A 788 12.65 -24.55 23.07
CA LEU A 788 11.52 -23.64 23.29
C LEU A 788 10.49 -24.27 24.22
N ALA A 789 9.93 -23.51 25.14
CA ALA A 789 8.71 -23.94 25.84
C ALA A 789 7.51 -23.89 24.89
N ALA A 790 6.60 -24.87 24.95
CA ALA A 790 5.38 -24.86 24.14
C ALA A 790 4.55 -23.57 24.41
N GLY A 791 4.25 -22.84 23.34
CA GLY A 791 3.71 -21.47 23.36
C GLY A 791 4.70 -20.43 22.83
N ASN A 792 6.00 -20.59 23.10
CA ASN A 792 7.02 -19.63 22.70
C ASN A 792 7.29 -19.67 21.18
N THR A 793 7.83 -18.57 20.65
CA THR A 793 8.30 -18.46 19.26
C THR A 793 9.69 -17.83 19.21
N GLU A 794 10.52 -18.25 18.26
CA GLU A 794 11.85 -17.69 18.02
C GLU A 794 12.21 -17.68 16.52
N ARG A 795 12.86 -16.62 16.03
CA ARG A 795 13.25 -16.51 14.61
C ARG A 795 14.59 -17.17 14.32
N LEU A 796 14.58 -18.11 13.38
CA LEU A 796 15.79 -18.57 12.71
C LEU A 796 16.15 -17.55 11.63
N LEU A 797 17.34 -16.95 11.75
CA LEU A 797 17.85 -16.03 10.75
C LEU A 797 18.70 -16.81 9.75
N PRO A 798 18.37 -16.77 8.45
CA PRO A 798 19.22 -17.33 7.41
C PRO A 798 20.42 -16.40 7.17
N ALA A 799 21.51 -16.99 6.69
CA ALA A 799 22.60 -16.28 6.04
C ALA A 799 22.98 -17.04 4.77
N ILE A 800 22.86 -16.35 3.63
CA ILE A 800 23.01 -16.92 2.29
C ILE A 800 24.37 -16.51 1.73
N ALA A 801 25.06 -17.46 1.06
CA ALA A 801 26.37 -17.26 0.47
C ALA A 801 26.30 -17.18 -1.07
N PRO A 802 27.18 -16.41 -1.74
CA PRO A 802 28.14 -15.48 -1.15
C PRO A 802 27.42 -14.34 -0.40
N ASP A 803 28.02 -13.83 0.68
CA ASP A 803 27.45 -12.69 1.39
C ASP A 803 27.41 -11.47 0.43
N SER A 804 26.20 -10.99 0.16
CA SER A 804 25.97 -9.86 -0.76
C SER A 804 26.49 -8.52 -0.25
N ASN A 805 26.88 -8.43 1.03
CA ASN A 805 27.57 -7.26 1.58
C ASN A 805 29.10 -7.39 1.52
N ALA A 806 29.66 -8.59 1.27
CA ALA A 806 31.10 -8.80 1.19
C ALA A 806 31.74 -8.21 -0.08
N SER A 807 30.94 -7.86 -1.10
CA SER A 807 31.35 -7.01 -2.23
C SER A 807 30.12 -6.37 -2.87
N ALA A 808 30.09 -5.04 -2.99
CA ALA A 808 28.98 -4.28 -3.58
C ALA A 808 28.62 -4.69 -5.03
N GLU A 809 29.54 -5.38 -5.71
CA GLU A 809 29.40 -5.91 -7.09
C GLU A 809 28.60 -7.23 -7.18
N LYS A 810 28.07 -7.76 -6.06
CA LYS A 810 27.40 -9.08 -6.02
C LYS A 810 26.16 -9.11 -5.16
N LEU A 811 25.01 -8.77 -5.75
CA LEU A 811 23.72 -9.15 -5.19
C LEU A 811 23.48 -10.63 -5.47
N VAL A 812 23.22 -11.41 -4.41
CA VAL A 812 22.57 -12.72 -4.54
C VAL A 812 21.11 -12.46 -4.87
N PHE A 813 20.71 -12.85 -6.08
CA PHE A 813 19.33 -12.72 -6.54
C PHE A 813 18.51 -13.94 -6.11
N ASP A 814 17.19 -13.77 -6.07
CA ASP A 814 16.20 -14.81 -5.73
C ASP A 814 16.53 -15.57 -4.43
N SER A 815 16.97 -14.81 -3.42
CA SER A 815 17.33 -15.27 -2.06
C SER A 815 16.17 -15.87 -1.26
N THR A 816 14.95 -15.80 -1.80
CA THR A 816 13.69 -16.24 -1.19
C THR A 816 13.77 -17.67 -0.66
N LEU A 817 13.22 -17.89 0.53
CA LEU A 817 13.26 -19.17 1.23
C LEU A 817 11.88 -19.82 1.34
N ALA A 818 11.81 -21.10 0.98
CA ALA A 818 10.77 -22.00 1.42
C ALA A 818 11.13 -22.57 2.81
N TRP A 819 10.27 -22.31 3.80
CA TRP A 819 10.42 -22.83 5.15
C TRP A 819 9.50 -24.03 5.40
N THR A 820 10.02 -25.09 6.03
CA THR A 820 9.27 -26.31 6.33
C THR A 820 9.60 -26.87 7.71
N SER A 821 8.67 -27.63 8.30
CA SER A 821 8.85 -28.38 9.55
C SER A 821 8.61 -29.87 9.31
N SER A 822 9.46 -30.72 9.90
CA SER A 822 9.25 -32.18 9.89
C SER A 822 8.05 -32.63 10.73
N ASP A 823 7.63 -31.83 11.72
CA ASP A 823 6.43 -32.08 12.52
C ASP A 823 5.73 -30.76 12.89
N PRO A 824 4.77 -30.29 12.05
CA PRO A 824 3.93 -29.12 12.30
C PRO A 824 3.00 -29.21 13.53
N SER A 825 2.96 -30.33 14.26
CA SER A 825 2.23 -30.50 15.53
C SER A 825 3.12 -30.27 16.76
N VAL A 826 4.43 -30.52 16.63
CA VAL A 826 5.44 -30.13 17.62
C VAL A 826 5.85 -28.68 17.44
N ALA A 827 6.26 -28.27 16.23
CA ALA A 827 6.63 -26.88 15.93
C ALA A 827 6.32 -26.50 14.48
N THR A 828 5.82 -25.29 14.25
CA THR A 828 5.65 -24.70 12.91
C THR A 828 6.68 -23.61 12.64
N VAL A 829 6.89 -23.28 11.37
CA VAL A 829 7.67 -22.13 10.93
C VAL A 829 6.86 -21.31 9.91
N ASN A 830 7.00 -19.98 9.91
CA ASN A 830 6.40 -19.11 8.89
C ASN A 830 7.43 -18.68 7.82
N GLU A 831 6.98 -17.96 6.79
CA GLU A 831 7.81 -17.54 5.66
C GLU A 831 8.98 -16.62 6.05
N ALA A 832 8.87 -15.90 7.18
CA ALA A 832 9.93 -15.05 7.73
C ALA A 832 10.88 -15.78 8.70
N GLY A 833 10.77 -17.11 8.83
CA GLY A 833 11.64 -17.94 9.68
C GLY A 833 11.29 -17.97 11.18
N TYR A 834 10.13 -17.44 11.60
CA TYR A 834 9.67 -17.55 12.99
C TYR A 834 9.16 -18.96 13.29
N VAL A 835 9.82 -19.64 14.23
CA VAL A 835 9.51 -21.00 14.69
C VAL A 835 8.64 -20.94 15.94
N THR A 836 7.37 -21.36 15.83
CA THR A 836 6.42 -21.43 16.95
C THR A 836 6.36 -22.85 17.51
N ALA A 837 6.69 -22.99 18.79
CA ALA A 837 6.58 -24.25 19.54
C ALA A 837 5.14 -24.50 19.98
N LYS A 838 4.56 -25.65 19.61
CA LYS A 838 3.16 -26.01 19.88
C LYS A 838 2.97 -27.05 20.97
N SER A 839 3.78 -28.11 20.96
CA SER A 839 3.64 -29.24 21.90
C SER A 839 4.96 -29.94 22.13
N ALA A 840 5.13 -30.56 23.30
CA ALA A 840 6.40 -31.13 23.73
C ALA A 840 6.84 -32.31 22.83
N GLY A 841 8.09 -32.26 22.34
CA GLY A 841 8.62 -33.19 21.36
C GLY A 841 9.86 -32.64 20.66
N THR A 842 10.21 -33.20 19.49
CA THR A 842 11.27 -32.66 18.63
C THR A 842 10.79 -32.54 17.18
N ALA A 843 11.27 -31.50 16.49
CA ALA A 843 11.03 -31.26 15.07
C ALA A 843 12.30 -30.72 14.41
N VAL A 844 12.46 -30.93 13.10
CA VAL A 844 13.51 -30.29 12.30
C VAL A 844 12.87 -29.23 11.42
N ILE A 845 13.31 -27.98 11.60
CA ILE A 845 12.96 -26.87 10.71
C ILE A 845 13.99 -26.80 9.60
N THR A 846 13.54 -26.66 8.35
CA THR A 846 14.40 -26.55 7.17
C THR A 846 14.07 -25.27 6.41
N ALA A 847 15.08 -24.42 6.23
CA ALA A 847 15.07 -23.34 5.24
C ALA A 847 15.63 -23.89 3.93
N LYS A 848 14.98 -23.56 2.80
CA LYS A 848 15.44 -23.96 1.46
C LYS A 848 15.40 -22.78 0.49
N THR A 849 16.49 -22.49 -0.21
CA THR A 849 16.50 -21.47 -1.27
C THR A 849 15.62 -21.93 -2.45
N ILE A 850 14.78 -21.03 -2.98
CA ILE A 850 13.96 -21.33 -4.17
C ILE A 850 14.86 -21.60 -5.37
N VAL A 851 15.80 -20.71 -5.66
CA VAL A 851 16.85 -20.91 -6.66
C VAL A 851 18.01 -21.70 -6.07
N GLY A 852 18.59 -22.63 -6.83
CA GLY A 852 19.67 -23.53 -6.39
C GLY A 852 19.23 -24.67 -5.46
N GLY A 853 18.10 -24.53 -4.76
CA GLY A 853 17.51 -25.60 -3.94
C GLY A 853 18.28 -25.97 -2.68
N LEU A 854 19.20 -25.12 -2.22
CA LEU A 854 20.11 -25.35 -1.10
C LEU A 854 19.35 -25.35 0.23
N THR A 855 19.77 -26.15 1.20
CA THR A 855 19.04 -26.34 2.47
C THR A 855 19.92 -26.12 3.71
N ALA A 856 19.37 -25.44 4.72
CA ALA A 856 19.93 -25.40 6.07
C ALA A 856 18.86 -25.78 7.10
N THR A 857 19.27 -26.46 8.18
CA THR A 857 18.35 -27.11 9.13
C THR A 857 18.63 -26.71 10.58
N SER A 858 17.57 -26.61 11.39
CA SER A 858 17.65 -26.43 12.84
C SER A 858 16.85 -27.50 13.59
N ALA A 859 17.47 -28.15 14.57
CA ALA A 859 16.82 -29.14 15.42
C ALA A 859 16.12 -28.46 16.61
N VAL A 860 14.78 -28.43 16.59
CA VAL A 860 13.94 -27.80 17.60
C VAL A 860 13.49 -28.83 18.62
N THR A 861 13.86 -28.61 19.88
CA THR A 861 13.30 -29.33 21.03
C THR A 861 12.23 -28.46 21.67
N VAL A 862 11.02 -28.99 21.80
CA VAL A 862 9.93 -28.31 22.50
C VAL A 862 9.77 -28.92 23.89
N GLU A 863 9.93 -28.10 24.92
CA GLU A 863 9.65 -28.46 26.30
C GLU A 863 8.17 -28.28 26.62
N ALA A 864 7.65 -29.08 27.56
CA ALA A 864 6.27 -28.92 28.00
C ALA A 864 6.07 -27.55 28.66
N ALA A 865 5.01 -26.84 28.26
CA ALA A 865 4.68 -25.53 28.80
C ALA A 865 4.70 -25.54 30.34
N SER A 866 5.59 -24.75 30.92
CA SER A 866 5.67 -24.54 32.37
C SER A 866 4.30 -24.11 32.87
N LYS A 867 3.65 -24.99 33.65
CA LYS A 867 2.38 -24.64 34.31
C LYS A 867 2.65 -23.50 35.27
N VAL A 868 2.29 -22.28 34.87
CA VAL A 868 2.08 -21.16 35.79
C VAL A 868 1.14 -21.69 36.87
N GLY A 869 1.64 -21.75 38.11
CA GLY A 869 0.86 -22.26 39.22
C GLY A 869 -0.39 -21.40 39.40
N ALA A 870 -1.48 -21.99 39.88
CA ALA A 870 -2.71 -21.25 40.22
C ALA A 870 -2.53 -20.42 41.51
N GLY A 871 -1.49 -19.58 41.55
CA GLY A 871 -1.07 -18.75 42.66
C GLY A 871 -1.44 -17.29 42.43
N ASN A 872 -2.58 -16.89 42.99
CA ASN A 872 -2.92 -15.50 43.32
C ASN A 872 -2.90 -14.46 42.18
N LEU A 873 -3.56 -14.78 41.05
CA LEU A 873 -4.27 -13.73 40.30
C LEU A 873 -5.37 -13.16 41.22
N THR A 874 -5.02 -12.09 41.96
CA THR A 874 -5.91 -11.48 42.95
C THR A 874 -6.75 -10.42 42.25
N LEU A 875 -7.94 -10.82 41.80
CA LEU A 875 -8.86 -9.95 41.07
C LEU A 875 -9.55 -9.00 42.06
N THR A 876 -8.90 -7.86 42.34
CA THR A 876 -9.34 -6.84 43.30
C THR A 876 -10.55 -6.07 42.77
N VAL A 877 -11.73 -6.67 42.83
CA VAL A 877 -13.00 -5.97 42.59
C VAL A 877 -13.15 -4.88 43.66
N GLY A 878 -13.12 -3.61 43.23
CA GLY A 878 -13.16 -2.44 44.11
C GLY A 878 -14.41 -2.42 44.99
N GLY A 879 -14.26 -2.80 46.26
CA GLY A 879 -15.37 -2.93 47.20
C GLY A 879 -15.94 -1.57 47.63
N ALA A 880 -17.19 -1.29 47.26
CA ALA A 880 -17.92 -0.14 47.79
C ALA A 880 -18.03 -0.23 49.32
N ALA A 881 -17.55 0.79 50.03
CA ALA A 881 -17.43 0.76 51.48
C ALA A 881 -18.82 0.71 52.17
N PRO A 882 -19.12 -0.32 52.99
CA PRO A 882 -20.36 -0.37 53.75
C PRO A 882 -20.34 0.66 54.88
N ARG A 883 -21.36 1.53 54.92
CA ARG A 883 -21.51 2.55 55.98
C ARG A 883 -21.71 1.88 57.34
N LYS A 884 -21.00 2.34 58.37
CA LYS A 884 -21.23 1.93 59.76
C LYS A 884 -22.67 2.26 60.20
N ARG A 885 -23.26 1.34 60.96
CA ARG A 885 -24.36 1.63 61.90
C ARG A 885 -24.10 0.86 63.19
N ASP A 886 -24.14 1.55 64.31
CA ASP A 886 -24.09 0.93 65.63
C ASP A 886 -25.44 0.25 65.95
N GLN A 887 -25.42 -0.85 66.71
CA GLN A 887 -25.70 -0.76 68.15
C GLN A 887 -25.72 -2.13 68.89
N ARG A 888 -25.17 -2.07 70.12
CA ARG A 888 -25.52 -2.83 71.34
C ARG A 888 -25.21 -4.33 71.46
N GLN A 889 -24.94 -4.68 72.71
CA GLN A 889 -24.64 -6.01 73.25
C GLN A 889 -25.92 -6.69 73.75
N SER A 890 -25.89 -8.02 73.91
CA SER A 890 -26.22 -8.67 75.20
C SER A 890 -25.69 -10.11 75.23
N MET A 891 -25.57 -10.68 76.44
CA MET A 891 -25.19 -12.09 76.68
C MET A 891 -26.40 -12.86 77.21
N GLY A 892 -26.45 -14.18 77.02
CA GLY A 892 -27.52 -15.01 77.59
C GLY A 892 -27.26 -16.52 77.58
N GLN A 893 -27.51 -17.18 78.72
CA GLN A 893 -27.61 -18.64 78.93
C GLN A 893 -28.79 -18.85 79.91
N ALA A 894 -29.40 -20.03 80.11
CA ALA A 894 -29.16 -21.41 79.65
C ALA A 894 -30.55 -22.14 79.58
N ARG A 895 -30.76 -23.47 79.48
CA ARG A 895 -29.93 -24.70 79.46
C ARG A 895 -30.76 -25.88 78.88
N THR A 896 -30.13 -27.05 78.71
CA THR A 896 -30.61 -28.47 78.85
C THR A 896 -32.11 -28.79 79.04
N GLU A 897 -32.71 -29.86 78.50
CA GLU A 897 -32.26 -31.08 77.76
C GLU A 897 -33.08 -31.29 76.43
N GLY A 898 -33.04 -32.37 75.63
CA GLY A 898 -32.45 -33.72 75.73
C GLY A 898 -32.39 -34.49 74.38
N PRO A 899 -32.15 -35.83 74.36
CA PRO A 899 -31.63 -36.53 73.16
C PRO A 899 -32.49 -37.72 72.66
N PRO A 900 -32.09 -38.53 71.63
CA PRO A 900 -30.93 -38.43 70.72
C PRO A 900 -31.22 -38.60 69.20
N ALA A 901 -30.34 -38.10 68.31
CA ALA A 901 -30.07 -38.69 66.98
C ALA A 901 -28.79 -38.15 66.28
N GLY A 902 -28.03 -39.04 65.63
CA GLY A 902 -27.18 -38.83 64.42
C GLY A 902 -26.28 -37.59 64.25
N ARG A 903 -24.95 -37.78 64.14
CA ARG A 903 -24.00 -36.74 63.70
C ARG A 903 -23.94 -36.57 62.17
N ARG A 904 -23.78 -35.30 61.75
CA ARG A 904 -22.82 -34.72 60.78
C ARG A 904 -22.05 -35.68 59.84
N ASP A 905 -21.77 -35.34 58.57
CA ASP A 905 -20.97 -34.16 58.16
C ASP A 905 -21.28 -33.54 56.76
N ARG A 906 -20.56 -32.46 56.41
CA ARG A 906 -20.67 -31.71 55.13
C ARG A 906 -19.77 -32.28 54.02
N PRO A 907 -20.18 -32.12 52.75
CA PRO A 907 -19.41 -31.29 51.77
C PRO A 907 -20.31 -30.22 51.13
N ALA A 908 -19.86 -29.04 50.65
CA ALA A 908 -18.65 -28.68 49.90
C ALA A 908 -18.65 -29.19 48.44
N TYR A 909 -19.30 -28.45 47.53
CA TYR A 909 -19.26 -28.71 46.08
C TYR A 909 -18.23 -27.82 45.38
N ARG A 910 -17.37 -28.46 44.58
CA ARG A 910 -16.43 -27.80 43.65
C ARG A 910 -17.11 -27.63 42.30
N PHE A 911 -16.85 -26.52 41.62
CA PHE A 911 -16.97 -26.49 40.16
C PHE A 911 -15.78 -27.27 39.56
N GLN A 912 -16.06 -28.25 38.70
CA GLN A 912 -15.07 -28.84 37.80
C GLN A 912 -15.41 -28.42 36.37
N VAL A 913 -14.49 -27.68 35.73
CA VAL A 913 -14.54 -27.48 34.28
C VAL A 913 -13.89 -28.69 33.62
N GLN A 914 -14.70 -29.58 33.06
CA GLN A 914 -14.21 -30.73 32.30
C GLN A 914 -13.97 -30.29 30.85
N ARG A 915 -12.69 -30.21 30.43
CA ARG A 915 -12.36 -30.05 29.00
C ARG A 915 -12.74 -31.34 28.26
N SER A 916 -13.75 -31.28 27.39
CA SER A 916 -13.93 -32.26 26.31
C SER A 916 -13.22 -31.75 25.05
N VAL A 917 -12.25 -32.51 24.54
CA VAL A 917 -11.65 -32.27 23.22
C VAL A 917 -12.50 -33.00 22.19
N SER A 918 -12.96 -32.31 21.15
CA SER A 918 -13.61 -32.90 19.99
C SER A 918 -12.84 -32.56 18.72
N SER A 919 -12.11 -33.52 18.19
CA SER A 919 -11.54 -33.45 16.83
C SER A 919 -12.66 -33.47 15.79
N PHE A 920 -12.51 -32.67 14.74
CA PHE A 920 -13.48 -32.62 13.63
C PHE A 920 -12.77 -33.06 12.33
N VAL A 921 -13.35 -34.04 11.64
CA VAL A 921 -12.91 -34.54 10.33
C VAL A 921 -14.18 -34.72 9.48
N PRO A 922 -14.24 -34.21 8.24
CA PRO A 922 -15.52 -33.98 7.55
C PRO A 922 -16.08 -35.22 6.83
N GLY A 923 -17.41 -35.30 6.77
CA GLY A 923 -18.15 -36.29 5.97
C GLY A 923 -19.48 -35.71 5.46
N ARG A 924 -19.80 -35.94 4.18
CA ARG A 924 -21.00 -35.44 3.50
C ARG A 924 -22.28 -36.20 3.91
N ILE A 925 -23.45 -35.57 3.82
CA ILE A 925 -24.64 -36.10 3.10
C ILE A 925 -25.68 -34.99 2.85
N LEU A 926 -26.60 -35.24 1.91
CA LEU A 926 -27.54 -34.28 1.32
C LEU A 926 -28.81 -33.98 2.16
N ALA A 927 -29.48 -32.89 1.78
CA ALA A 927 -30.76 -32.41 2.30
C ALA A 927 -31.97 -33.32 2.00
N VAL A 928 -33.08 -33.11 2.73
CA VAL A 928 -34.48 -33.08 2.19
C VAL A 928 -35.35 -32.15 3.09
N LEU A 929 -36.31 -31.46 2.44
CA LEU A 929 -37.37 -30.58 2.97
C LEU A 929 -38.30 -31.29 4.01
N ARG A 930 -39.15 -30.67 4.87
CA ARG A 930 -40.10 -29.55 4.64
C ARG A 930 -40.86 -29.17 5.95
N THR A 931 -41.45 -27.96 6.00
CA THR A 931 -42.63 -27.51 6.82
C THR A 931 -42.64 -27.59 8.37
N GLY A 932 -42.87 -26.45 9.03
CA GLY A 932 -43.34 -26.32 10.42
C GLY A 932 -43.28 -24.88 10.96
N HIS A 933 -44.42 -24.16 11.04
CA HIS A 933 -44.47 -22.74 11.43
C HIS A 933 -44.66 -22.51 12.94
N ILE A 934 -43.89 -21.59 13.55
CA ILE A 934 -44.36 -20.57 14.54
C ILE A 934 -43.52 -19.27 14.32
N LEU A 935 -44.13 -18.10 14.56
CA LEU A 935 -43.57 -16.74 14.47
C LEU A 935 -43.83 -15.99 15.80
N PRO A 936 -43.27 -14.78 16.05
CA PRO A 936 -41.95 -14.25 15.67
C PRO A 936 -41.21 -13.62 16.89
N ALA A 937 -39.99 -13.09 16.70
CA ALA A 937 -39.31 -12.24 17.67
C ALA A 937 -38.49 -11.12 16.99
N ILE A 938 -39.18 -10.17 16.32
CA ILE A 938 -38.56 -8.99 15.69
C ILE A 938 -39.33 -7.72 16.08
N GLU A 939 -39.14 -7.26 17.32
CA GLU A 939 -39.55 -5.92 17.77
C GLU A 939 -38.48 -5.31 18.67
N CYS A 940 -37.53 -4.57 18.09
CA CYS A 940 -36.70 -3.62 18.84
C CYS A 940 -36.09 -2.51 17.96
N HIS A 941 -35.74 -2.80 16.71
CA HIS A 941 -35.05 -1.82 15.84
C HIS A 941 -35.96 -0.81 15.12
N ALA A 942 -37.12 -1.24 14.61
CA ALA A 942 -38.02 -0.39 13.81
C ALA A 942 -38.64 0.82 14.57
N LYS A 943 -38.42 0.94 15.88
CA LYS A 943 -38.99 2.01 16.72
C LYS A 943 -38.11 3.24 16.90
N ARG A 944 -36.83 3.20 16.50
CA ARG A 944 -35.88 4.32 16.70
C ARG A 944 -35.79 5.32 15.53
N GLU A 945 -36.27 4.96 14.35
CA GLU A 945 -36.22 5.83 13.16
C GLU A 945 -37.44 6.76 13.05
N ALA A 946 -38.62 6.27 13.42
CA ALA A 946 -39.84 7.08 13.49
C ALA A 946 -39.68 8.31 14.42
N GLU A 947 -38.96 8.15 15.54
CA GLU A 947 -38.68 9.24 16.48
C GLU A 947 -37.61 10.23 16.00
N ARG A 948 -36.81 9.89 14.98
CA ARG A 948 -35.84 10.81 14.35
C ARG A 948 -36.47 11.68 13.27
N GLN A 949 -37.43 11.16 12.49
CA GLN A 949 -38.15 11.96 11.50
C GLN A 949 -39.15 12.94 12.14
N ALA A 950 -39.80 12.56 13.25
CA ALA A 950 -40.75 13.43 13.96
C ALA A 950 -40.14 14.74 14.51
N ARG A 951 -38.83 14.79 14.77
CA ARG A 951 -38.16 15.95 15.37
C ARG A 951 -37.67 17.01 14.37
N ARG A 952 -37.89 16.84 13.06
CA ARG A 952 -37.54 17.85 12.03
C ARG A 952 -38.74 18.71 11.57
N HIS A 953 -39.89 18.64 12.26
CA HIS A 953 -41.14 19.22 11.76
C HIS A 953 -41.81 20.29 12.64
N ASP A 954 -41.34 20.52 13.87
CA ASP A 954 -42.00 21.43 14.85
C ASP A 954 -41.50 22.90 14.77
N ASP A 955 -40.24 23.13 14.38
CA ASP A 955 -39.64 24.48 14.24
C ASP A 955 -40.08 25.28 13.00
N ARG A 956 -41.16 24.88 12.32
CA ARG A 956 -41.74 25.62 11.18
C ARG A 956 -43.17 26.13 11.37
N GLN A 957 -43.72 26.13 12.59
CA GLN A 957 -45.05 26.71 12.87
C GLN A 957 -45.14 27.67 14.08
N ARG A 958 -44.10 28.46 14.37
CA ARG A 958 -44.21 29.61 15.31
C ARG A 958 -43.49 30.87 14.78
N GLY A 959 -44.17 31.67 13.93
CA GLY A 959 -43.51 32.86 13.36
C GLY A 959 -44.30 33.84 12.48
N CYS A 960 -45.65 33.84 12.45
CA CYS A 960 -46.40 34.73 11.54
C CYS A 960 -47.53 35.56 12.18
N ARG A 961 -47.16 36.59 12.96
CA ARG A 961 -47.93 37.84 13.17
C ARG A 961 -46.93 38.96 13.51
N GLY A 962 -46.77 40.06 12.78
CA GLY A 962 -47.34 40.48 11.49
C GLY A 962 -47.18 42.00 11.26
N ARG A 963 -47.83 42.53 10.22
CA ARG A 963 -47.96 43.95 9.79
C ARG A 963 -46.88 44.52 8.85
N HIS A 964 -47.41 45.17 7.80
CA HIS A 964 -46.96 46.31 6.97
C HIS A 964 -45.49 46.78 6.98
N GLY A 965 -44.90 47.15 5.83
CA GLY A 965 -45.44 47.15 4.46
C GLY A 965 -44.65 48.05 3.48
N ASP A 966 -45.15 48.12 2.23
CA ASP A 966 -44.83 49.07 1.16
C ASP A 966 -43.39 49.21 0.60
N ARG A 967 -43.28 48.89 -0.71
CA ARG A 967 -42.66 49.68 -1.82
C ARG A 967 -41.20 49.50 -2.28
N PHE A 968 -41.09 49.56 -3.62
CA PHE A 968 -39.94 49.87 -4.53
C PHE A 968 -38.65 49.02 -4.38
N VAL A 969 -38.18 48.22 -5.35
CA VAL A 969 -37.81 48.39 -6.80
C VAL A 969 -36.29 48.48 -6.99
N HIS A 970 -35.81 48.05 -8.16
CA HIS A 970 -34.45 48.12 -8.74
C HIS A 970 -33.50 49.20 -8.14
N ALA A 971 -32.17 49.00 -8.08
CA ALA A 971 -31.35 48.49 -9.19
C ALA A 971 -29.98 47.90 -8.78
N GLU A 972 -29.22 47.48 -9.78
CA GLU A 972 -27.80 47.11 -9.75
C GLU A 972 -26.91 48.35 -9.45
N ARG A 973 -25.72 48.16 -8.84
CA ARG A 973 -24.40 48.39 -9.48
C ARG A 973 -23.19 48.35 -8.53
N ASP A 974 -22.11 47.82 -9.09
CA ASP A 974 -20.71 48.28 -9.12
C ASP A 974 -20.02 48.89 -7.86
N GLU A 975 -18.88 48.28 -7.54
CA GLU A 975 -17.57 48.85 -7.15
C GLU A 975 -17.47 50.19 -6.39
N GLY A 976 -16.75 50.16 -5.25
CA GLY A 976 -16.35 51.36 -4.50
C GLY A 976 -15.14 51.16 -3.59
N THR A 977 -13.92 51.17 -4.13
CA THR A 977 -12.69 51.14 -3.31
C THR A 977 -12.45 52.49 -2.60
N ARG A 978 -11.98 52.47 -1.33
CA ARG A 978 -10.71 53.10 -0.87
C ARG A 978 -10.55 53.32 0.66
N LEU A 979 -9.41 52.83 1.17
CA LEU A 979 -8.39 53.52 2.00
C LEU A 979 -8.67 54.04 3.44
N ARG A 980 -7.74 53.63 4.34
CA ARG A 980 -7.11 54.40 5.46
C ARG A 980 -8.01 54.74 6.67
N ARG A 981 -7.54 54.72 7.92
CA ARG A 981 -6.27 55.25 8.50
C ARG A 981 -5.73 54.38 9.65
N ASP A 982 -4.42 54.29 9.87
CA ASP A 982 -3.54 55.08 10.80
C ASP A 982 -3.97 54.95 12.29
N ALA A 983 -3.11 54.74 13.31
CA ALA A 983 -1.66 54.47 13.37
C ALA A 983 -1.24 53.92 14.77
N GLY A 984 0.05 53.61 14.95
CA GLY A 984 0.71 53.30 16.24
C GLY A 984 1.39 51.92 16.22
N GLN A 985 2.71 51.75 16.14
CA GLN A 985 3.81 52.18 17.03
C GLN A 985 3.82 51.42 18.39
N ASP A 986 4.93 50.88 18.88
CA ASP A 986 6.35 51.04 18.46
C ASP A 986 7.27 49.85 18.82
N GLU A 987 8.36 49.67 18.04
CA GLU A 987 9.73 49.26 18.45
C GLU A 987 9.96 47.93 19.22
N ARG A 988 11.14 47.28 19.31
CA ARG A 988 12.50 47.29 18.67
C ARG A 988 13.16 45.93 19.04
N ASP A 989 14.26 45.40 18.51
CA ASP A 989 15.24 45.68 17.43
C ASP A 989 15.84 44.28 17.04
N GLY A 990 16.65 44.05 16.01
CA GLY A 990 17.24 44.91 14.98
C GLY A 990 18.73 44.61 14.72
N GLN A 991 19.08 44.18 13.50
CA GLN A 991 20.41 44.34 12.83
C GLN A 991 20.32 43.76 11.40
N SER A 992 20.43 44.57 10.31
CA SER A 992 21.66 45.08 9.66
C SER A 992 22.26 44.06 8.66
N ARG A 993 22.75 44.37 7.44
CA ARG A 993 23.03 45.58 6.60
C ARG A 993 23.27 45.06 5.15
N ALA A 994 23.28 45.81 4.03
CA ALA A 994 22.84 47.17 3.65
C ALA A 994 22.95 47.33 2.10
N HIS A 995 22.43 48.47 1.58
CA HIS A 995 22.69 49.23 0.31
C HIS A 995 23.64 48.67 -0.79
N ALA A 996 23.53 49.04 -2.08
CA ALA A 996 22.87 50.16 -2.78
C ALA A 996 22.69 49.76 -4.29
N ALA A 997 22.17 50.51 -5.27
CA ALA A 997 21.33 51.71 -5.49
C ALA A 997 21.59 52.17 -6.96
N ALA A 998 20.85 53.16 -7.50
CA ALA A 998 20.85 53.64 -8.90
C ALA A 998 20.25 52.63 -9.91
N GLU A 999 19.20 52.92 -10.69
CA GLU A 999 18.89 54.02 -11.65
C GLU A 999 19.43 53.79 -13.07
N GLY A 1000 18.53 53.81 -14.05
CA GLY A 1000 18.81 53.67 -15.49
C GLY A 1000 17.49 53.66 -16.30
N ASP A 1001 17.31 54.64 -17.20
CA ASP A 1001 16.03 54.98 -17.87
C ASP A 1001 16.10 54.70 -19.40
N ARG A 1002 14.93 54.50 -20.03
CA ARG A 1002 14.60 54.48 -21.48
C ARG A 1002 15.03 53.26 -22.33
N GLY A 1003 14.18 52.94 -23.31
CA GLY A 1003 14.49 52.02 -24.42
C GLY A 1003 13.28 51.49 -25.17
N SER A 1004 12.47 52.37 -25.78
CA SER A 1004 11.29 52.01 -26.59
C SER A 1004 11.59 51.07 -27.77
N GLY A 1005 10.71 50.10 -28.02
CA GLY A 1005 10.69 49.25 -29.22
C GLY A 1005 9.39 48.46 -29.31
#